data_AF-A0A960VPE0-F1
#
_entry.id   AF-A0A960VPE0-F1
#
_cell.length_a   1.000
_cell.length_b   1.000
_cell.length_c   1.000
_cell.angle_alpha   90.00
_cell.angle_beta   90.00
_cell.angle_gamma   90.00
#
_symmetry.space_group_name_H-M   'P 1'
#
loop_
_entity.id
_entity.type
_entity.pdbx_description
1 polymer ?
#
loop_
_entity_poly.entity_id
_entity_poly.type
_entity_poly.pdbx_seq_one_letter_code
_entity_poly.pdbx_strand_id
1 'polypeptide(L)'
;MGDPKTTMLQAALRYAELGYPVFPCVSGGKAPATAHGFLDATTDAGQIEAWWTARPDSNIGMPTAGLFVVDVDGADNPWPSGDREGLTGCPVSLTPRGGRHHVFRQPQGKAWKSTASRLAPKVDTRANGGYIVLPPSVIGGKPYQWVGEFEIAPADLPEPPAWLVAQVEGAADLFGQEGDGTAGDGPVAPQDAPVTPQCAPAATGGNVIPAGHRNATLARLGGAMRRVGMSQGEILAALARANQDRCSPPLKDREVERIAASIARYEPDQVAVAVAENHWGQDNDAAPEDEELQDVLDPGPMPDELFRIPGFVSEVMDHCLDTAPYPNLVMSFAGSLALQATLAGRKVRDPGNNRTNLYLLGLAHSAAGKDRPRKLNTEILHAVGLSHQLGGRFASGEGIQDALFTEPCMLFQTDEIDGMLQSINKARDARHENIMGTMLTIYSSADSVFPMRRKAGRDAPGAIDQPCLVVFGTAIPNHYYEALSDRMLTNGFFARMIILDCGGRSPGQEPKLKPLPERVLEAAQWWADFQPGTGNLENWHPDPRIVQHSDEARAILVETRLEAEAEYTRAESAEDEAGTTVWGRVSEHARKLALLYAISENHLEPKIGRAAAEWARRFVTHQARRMLFMAQSHVAENPFQAECLKFLKKLAGAPGGELSHSVLLKRMKVDAKTFQVLVTTLEQRGDIAIRTACARGTTARFYRLVSRSPLR
;
A
#
# COMPACT_ATOMS: atom_id res chain seq x y z
N MET A 1 9.13 -60.18 -14.22
CA MET A 1 7.84 -59.51 -14.45
C MET A 1 7.92 -58.18 -13.72
N GLY A 2 8.13 -57.09 -14.47
CA GLY A 2 8.14 -55.76 -13.87
C GLY A 2 6.70 -55.32 -13.62
N ASP A 3 6.44 -54.83 -12.42
CA ASP A 3 5.17 -54.25 -12.00
C ASP A 3 4.65 -53.28 -13.08
N PRO A 4 3.40 -53.40 -13.58
CA PRO A 4 2.88 -52.47 -14.59
C PRO A 4 2.95 -51.04 -14.02
N LYS A 5 3.74 -50.17 -14.65
CA LYS A 5 3.85 -48.76 -14.24
C LYS A 5 2.46 -48.14 -14.14
N THR A 6 2.02 -47.81 -12.93
CA THR A 6 0.77 -47.10 -12.68
C THR A 6 0.72 -45.84 -13.52
N THR A 7 -0.31 -45.71 -14.37
CA THR A 7 -0.52 -44.53 -15.21
C THR A 7 -0.94 -43.32 -14.38
N MET A 8 -0.74 -42.10 -14.88
CA MET A 8 -1.19 -40.88 -14.16
C MET A 8 -2.69 -40.89 -13.89
N LEU A 9 -3.49 -41.43 -14.82
CA LEU A 9 -4.93 -41.61 -14.66
C LEU A 9 -5.26 -42.55 -13.48
N GLN A 10 -4.64 -43.72 -13.43
CA GLN A 10 -4.89 -44.70 -12.36
C GLN A 10 -4.53 -44.11 -10.99
N ALA A 11 -3.43 -43.36 -10.90
CA ALA A 11 -3.06 -42.67 -9.66
C ALA A 11 -4.05 -41.55 -9.29
N ALA A 12 -4.50 -40.74 -10.26
CA ALA A 12 -5.48 -39.68 -10.03
C ALA A 12 -6.82 -40.23 -9.54
N LEU A 13 -7.31 -41.32 -10.15
CA LEU A 13 -8.51 -42.03 -9.70
C LEU A 13 -8.32 -42.61 -8.30
N ARG A 14 -7.15 -43.17 -7.99
CA ARG A 14 -6.88 -43.70 -6.65
C ARG A 14 -6.96 -42.61 -5.57
N TYR A 15 -6.42 -41.41 -5.83
CA TYR A 15 -6.54 -40.29 -4.89
C TYR A 15 -8.00 -39.85 -4.70
N ALA A 16 -8.77 -39.82 -5.78
CA ALA A 16 -10.20 -39.48 -5.72
C ALA A 16 -11.00 -40.53 -4.92
N GLU A 17 -10.72 -41.82 -5.08
CA GLU A 17 -11.30 -42.91 -4.29
C GLU A 17 -11.00 -42.78 -2.79
N LEU A 18 -9.79 -42.32 -2.45
CA LEU A 18 -9.40 -42.03 -1.06
C LEU A 18 -10.05 -40.74 -0.51
N GLY A 19 -10.77 -39.98 -1.35
CA GLY A 19 -11.48 -38.76 -0.97
C GLY A 19 -10.68 -37.46 -1.16
N TYR A 20 -9.55 -37.50 -1.86
CA TYR A 20 -8.79 -36.30 -2.21
C TYR A 20 -9.26 -35.74 -3.56
N PRO A 21 -9.80 -34.51 -3.61
CA PRO A 21 -10.09 -33.88 -4.89
C PRO A 21 -8.79 -33.62 -5.66
N VAL A 22 -8.74 -33.99 -6.93
CA VAL A 22 -7.55 -33.82 -7.78
C VAL A 22 -7.86 -33.01 -9.03
N PHE A 23 -6.81 -32.45 -9.63
CA PHE A 23 -6.89 -31.76 -10.90
C PHE A 23 -5.62 -31.99 -11.75
N PRO A 24 -5.71 -31.97 -13.08
CA PRO A 24 -4.55 -32.11 -13.94
C PRO A 24 -3.67 -30.86 -13.88
N CYS A 25 -2.36 -31.07 -13.82
CA CYS A 25 -1.32 -30.07 -14.00
C CYS A 25 -0.67 -30.24 -15.39
N VAL A 26 0.00 -29.18 -15.85
CA VAL A 26 0.80 -29.21 -17.08
C VAL A 26 1.85 -30.33 -16.97
N SER A 27 1.97 -31.16 -18.01
CA SER A 27 2.96 -32.24 -18.06
C SER A 27 4.37 -31.69 -17.83
N GLY A 28 5.15 -32.34 -16.97
CA GLY A 28 6.50 -31.86 -16.61
C GLY A 28 6.53 -30.62 -15.70
N GLY A 29 5.38 -30.02 -15.35
CA GLY A 29 5.26 -28.77 -14.60
C GLY A 29 4.41 -28.89 -13.33
N LYS A 30 4.21 -27.75 -12.64
CA LYS A 30 3.40 -27.62 -11.41
C LYS A 30 2.13 -26.76 -11.57
N ALA A 31 1.92 -26.18 -12.75
CA ALA A 31 0.79 -25.28 -12.99
C ALA A 31 -0.49 -26.10 -13.28
N PRO A 32 -1.67 -25.73 -12.72
CA PRO A 32 -2.93 -26.37 -13.07
C PRO A 32 -3.20 -26.25 -14.58
N ALA A 33 -3.81 -27.29 -15.16
CA ALA A 33 -4.16 -27.37 -16.59
C ALA A 33 -5.68 -27.30 -16.83
N THR A 34 -6.41 -26.82 -15.82
CA THR A 34 -7.86 -26.59 -15.75
C THR A 34 -8.20 -25.10 -15.92
N ALA A 35 -9.46 -24.76 -16.23
CA ALA A 35 -9.88 -23.39 -16.58
C ALA A 35 -9.86 -22.43 -15.39
N HIS A 36 -10.29 -22.87 -14.21
CA HIS A 36 -10.30 -22.08 -12.96
C HIS A 36 -9.15 -22.47 -12.03
N GLY A 37 -8.08 -23.06 -12.57
CA GLY A 37 -6.94 -23.51 -11.81
C GLY A 37 -7.29 -24.64 -10.83
N PHE A 38 -6.63 -24.67 -9.66
CA PHE A 38 -6.84 -25.74 -8.67
C PHE A 38 -8.26 -25.78 -8.07
N LEU A 39 -9.09 -24.74 -8.30
CA LEU A 39 -10.48 -24.69 -7.83
C LEU A 39 -11.39 -25.67 -8.57
N ASP A 40 -11.01 -26.12 -9.76
CA ASP A 40 -11.74 -27.16 -10.49
C ASP A 40 -11.48 -28.57 -9.94
N ALA A 41 -10.67 -28.73 -8.88
CA ALA A 41 -10.36 -30.05 -8.33
C ALA A 41 -11.62 -30.84 -7.95
N THR A 42 -11.65 -32.11 -8.31
CA THR A 42 -12.83 -32.96 -8.15
C THR A 42 -12.45 -34.37 -7.71
N THR A 43 -13.39 -35.08 -7.09
CA THR A 43 -13.33 -36.52 -6.84
C THR A 43 -14.20 -37.30 -7.84
N ASP A 44 -14.85 -36.63 -8.79
CA ASP A 44 -15.69 -37.26 -9.80
C ASP A 44 -14.85 -38.05 -10.80
N ALA A 45 -15.02 -39.37 -10.83
CA ALA A 45 -14.24 -40.28 -11.67
C ALA A 45 -14.42 -39.98 -13.17
N GLY A 46 -15.63 -39.65 -13.61
CA GLY A 46 -15.91 -39.35 -15.03
C GLY A 46 -15.17 -38.11 -15.52
N GLN A 47 -15.12 -37.06 -14.69
CA GLN A 47 -14.38 -35.84 -14.99
C GLN A 47 -12.86 -36.07 -14.99
N ILE A 48 -12.34 -36.88 -14.06
CA ILE A 48 -10.93 -37.25 -13.99
C ILE A 48 -10.53 -38.08 -15.23
N GLU A 49 -11.33 -39.08 -15.59
CA GLU A 49 -11.13 -39.87 -16.80
C GLU A 49 -11.13 -39.00 -18.04
N ALA A 50 -12.07 -38.06 -18.16
CA ALA A 50 -12.12 -37.14 -19.28
C ALA A 50 -10.84 -36.28 -19.40
N TRP A 51 -10.33 -35.75 -18.28
CA TRP A 51 -9.12 -34.93 -18.28
C TRP A 51 -7.88 -35.72 -18.71
N TRP A 52 -7.68 -36.92 -18.15
CA TRP A 52 -6.50 -37.72 -18.48
C TRP A 52 -6.65 -38.52 -19.77
N THR A 53 -7.85 -38.71 -20.30
CA THR A 53 -8.04 -39.16 -21.69
C THR A 53 -7.59 -38.10 -22.68
N ALA A 54 -7.94 -36.83 -22.42
CA ALA A 54 -7.51 -35.71 -23.26
C ALA A 54 -6.01 -35.41 -23.12
N ARG A 55 -5.42 -35.61 -21.93
CA ARG A 55 -4.01 -35.34 -21.63
C ARG A 55 -3.42 -36.44 -20.72
N PRO A 56 -3.00 -37.58 -21.28
CA PRO A 56 -2.52 -38.72 -20.50
C PRO A 56 -1.31 -38.45 -19.61
N ASP A 57 -0.44 -37.53 -20.04
CA ASP A 57 0.82 -37.21 -19.35
C ASP A 57 0.71 -36.04 -18.36
N SER A 58 -0.51 -35.59 -18.04
CA SER A 58 -0.73 -34.52 -17.06
C SER A 58 -0.29 -34.95 -15.66
N ASN A 59 0.46 -34.08 -14.99
CA ASN A 59 0.81 -34.24 -13.58
C ASN A 59 -0.45 -34.11 -12.71
N ILE A 60 -0.41 -34.60 -11.48
CA ILE A 60 -1.55 -34.63 -10.55
C ILE A 60 -1.37 -33.54 -9.49
N GLY A 61 -2.33 -32.63 -9.40
CA GLY A 61 -2.41 -31.62 -8.34
C GLY A 61 -3.53 -31.92 -7.35
N MET A 62 -3.34 -31.50 -6.09
CA MET A 62 -4.33 -31.62 -5.02
C MET A 62 -4.39 -30.34 -4.19
N PRO A 63 -5.57 -29.72 -4.01
CA PRO A 63 -5.73 -28.56 -3.16
C PRO A 63 -5.50 -28.95 -1.69
N THR A 64 -4.97 -28.02 -0.89
CA THR A 64 -4.68 -28.23 0.53
C THR A 64 -5.79 -27.69 1.43
N ALA A 65 -7.04 -27.68 0.94
CA ALA A 65 -8.20 -27.27 1.75
C ALA A 65 -8.49 -28.33 2.83
N GLY A 66 -8.55 -27.92 4.10
CA GLY A 66 -8.69 -28.84 5.23
C GLY A 66 -7.44 -29.69 5.54
N LEU A 67 -6.34 -29.46 4.82
CA LEU A 67 -5.06 -30.11 5.02
C LEU A 67 -4.01 -29.10 5.49
N PHE A 68 -2.96 -29.59 6.12
CA PHE A 68 -1.78 -28.83 6.46
C PHE A 68 -0.54 -29.58 5.98
N VAL A 69 0.14 -29.02 4.99
CA VAL A 69 1.35 -29.62 4.41
C VAL A 69 2.55 -28.77 4.77
N VAL A 70 3.59 -29.41 5.30
CA VAL A 70 4.89 -28.76 5.48
C VAL A 70 5.80 -29.11 4.31
N ASP A 71 6.20 -28.11 3.54
CA ASP A 71 7.03 -28.21 2.35
C ASP A 71 8.48 -27.83 2.70
N VAL A 72 9.33 -28.85 2.82
CA VAL A 72 10.73 -28.72 3.19
C VAL A 72 11.58 -28.74 1.93
N ASP A 73 12.16 -27.61 1.57
CA ASP A 73 12.96 -27.46 0.37
C ASP A 73 14.43 -27.88 0.59
N GLY A 74 14.91 -28.79 -0.27
CA GLY A 74 16.30 -29.24 -0.35
C GLY A 74 16.62 -30.54 0.41
N ALA A 75 17.45 -31.40 -0.19
CA ALA A 75 17.81 -32.71 0.36
C ALA A 75 18.54 -32.60 1.71
N ASP A 76 19.44 -31.62 1.82
CA ASP A 76 20.28 -31.39 3.01
C ASP A 76 19.62 -30.46 4.04
N ASN A 77 18.33 -30.15 3.88
CA ASN A 77 17.63 -29.31 4.84
C ASN A 77 17.48 -30.08 6.16
N PRO A 78 18.13 -29.61 7.26
CA PRO A 78 18.17 -30.33 8.53
C PRO A 78 16.86 -30.20 9.31
N TRP A 79 15.82 -29.59 8.73
CA TRP A 79 14.54 -29.41 9.39
C TRP A 79 13.67 -30.69 9.31
N PRO A 80 13.07 -31.11 10.43
CA PRO A 80 13.20 -30.56 11.80
C PRO A 80 14.58 -30.87 12.42
N SER A 81 15.23 -29.87 13.04
CA SER A 81 16.51 -30.12 13.73
C SER A 81 16.26 -30.71 15.12
N GLY A 82 16.84 -31.88 15.40
CA GLY A 82 16.69 -32.61 16.68
C GLY A 82 15.58 -33.66 16.65
N ASP A 83 15.39 -34.38 17.75
CA ASP A 83 14.35 -35.41 17.88
C ASP A 83 13.00 -34.74 18.18
N ARG A 84 12.24 -34.42 17.11
CA ARG A 84 10.88 -33.85 17.24
C ARG A 84 9.86 -34.95 16.95
N GLU A 85 9.39 -35.58 18.01
CA GLU A 85 8.34 -36.59 17.97
C GLU A 85 7.11 -36.09 17.19
N GLY A 86 6.48 -37.01 16.45
CA GLY A 86 5.21 -36.77 15.74
C GLY A 86 5.30 -36.39 14.25
N LEU A 87 6.50 -36.12 13.70
CA LEU A 87 6.67 -35.92 12.24
C LEU A 87 6.83 -37.23 11.45
N THR A 88 7.17 -38.33 12.12
CA THR A 88 7.43 -39.65 11.52
C THR A 88 6.17 -40.48 11.24
N GLY A 89 5.01 -40.09 11.80
CA GLY A 89 3.74 -40.79 11.63
C GLY A 89 2.85 -40.27 10.50
N CYS A 90 3.27 -39.21 9.79
CA CYS A 90 2.50 -38.62 8.69
C CYS A 90 3.00 -39.11 7.32
N PRO A 91 2.14 -39.15 6.29
CA PRO A 91 2.59 -39.45 4.94
C PRO A 91 3.57 -38.41 4.41
N VAL A 92 4.66 -38.87 3.79
CA VAL A 92 5.72 -38.01 3.26
C VAL A 92 5.90 -38.22 1.76
N SER A 93 5.80 -37.15 0.98
CA SER A 93 6.14 -37.16 -0.45
C SER A 93 7.53 -36.55 -0.69
N LEU A 94 8.40 -37.29 -1.38
CA LEU A 94 9.68 -36.81 -1.88
C LEU A 94 9.47 -35.98 -3.14
N THR A 95 10.08 -34.80 -3.19
CA THR A 95 10.00 -33.89 -4.33
C THR A 95 11.14 -34.12 -5.32
N PRO A 96 10.97 -33.79 -6.61
CA PRO A 96 12.01 -33.92 -7.65
C PRO A 96 13.33 -33.18 -7.37
N ARG A 97 13.32 -32.19 -6.47
CA ARG A 97 14.48 -31.37 -6.09
C ARG A 97 15.13 -31.82 -4.76
N GLY A 98 14.71 -32.97 -4.23
CA GLY A 98 15.25 -33.54 -2.99
C GLY A 98 14.59 -33.07 -1.70
N GLY A 99 13.61 -32.16 -1.78
CA GLY A 99 12.77 -31.75 -0.64
C GLY A 99 11.70 -32.78 -0.26
N ARG A 100 10.90 -32.48 0.77
CA ARG A 100 9.87 -33.38 1.32
C ARG A 100 8.58 -32.61 1.64
N HIS A 101 7.42 -33.19 1.33
CA HIS A 101 6.12 -32.72 1.81
C HIS A 101 5.64 -33.63 2.94
N HIS A 102 5.42 -33.08 4.13
CA HIS A 102 4.78 -33.78 5.26
C HIS A 102 3.30 -33.41 5.32
N VAL A 103 2.39 -34.38 5.19
CA VAL A 103 0.95 -34.12 5.02
C VAL A 103 0.16 -34.44 6.29
N PHE A 104 -0.56 -33.47 6.81
CA PHE A 104 -1.41 -33.58 8.01
C PHE A 104 -2.85 -33.17 7.70
N ARG A 105 -3.80 -33.67 8.51
CA ARG A 105 -5.13 -33.07 8.58
C ARG A 105 -5.06 -31.80 9.42
N GLN A 106 -5.80 -30.78 9.01
CA GLN A 106 -5.89 -29.56 9.81
C GLN A 106 -6.75 -29.77 11.07
N PRO A 107 -6.34 -29.29 12.26
CA PRO A 107 -7.15 -29.41 13.49
C PRO A 107 -8.52 -28.71 13.35
N GLN A 108 -9.55 -29.27 13.99
CA GLN A 108 -10.91 -28.74 13.94
C GLN A 108 -10.96 -27.30 14.48
N GLY A 109 -11.68 -26.41 13.78
CA GLY A 109 -11.83 -25.00 14.17
C GLY A 109 -10.66 -24.09 13.80
N LYS A 110 -9.58 -24.61 13.18
CA LYS A 110 -8.48 -23.80 12.66
C LYS A 110 -8.68 -23.56 11.16
N ALA A 111 -8.35 -22.36 10.67
CA ALA A 111 -8.39 -21.99 9.25
C ALA A 111 -7.05 -21.35 8.81
N TRP A 112 -5.95 -22.09 8.95
CA TRP A 112 -4.62 -21.64 8.60
C TRP A 112 -4.50 -21.41 7.09
N LYS A 113 -3.71 -20.38 6.76
CA LYS A 113 -3.32 -20.03 5.39
C LYS A 113 -1.91 -20.52 5.13
N SER A 114 -1.55 -20.64 3.85
CA SER A 114 -0.19 -20.96 3.44
C SER A 114 0.79 -19.87 3.88
N THR A 115 1.98 -20.24 4.34
CA THR A 115 3.03 -19.31 4.75
C THR A 115 4.37 -19.70 4.12
N ALA A 116 5.26 -18.72 3.95
CA ALA A 116 6.60 -18.96 3.43
C ALA A 116 7.64 -18.72 4.52
N SER A 117 8.56 -19.67 4.70
CA SER A 117 9.70 -19.60 5.63
C SER A 117 9.38 -19.23 7.08
N ARG A 118 8.14 -19.45 7.54
CA ARG A 118 7.68 -19.13 8.91
C ARG A 118 8.18 -20.13 9.95
N LEU A 119 8.29 -21.41 9.58
CA LEU A 119 8.73 -22.48 10.49
C LEU A 119 10.26 -22.57 10.60
N ALA A 120 10.94 -22.36 9.48
CA ALA A 120 12.40 -22.28 9.35
C ALA A 120 12.76 -21.78 7.93
N PRO A 121 14.00 -21.35 7.69
CA PRO A 121 14.47 -21.05 6.33
C PRO A 121 14.23 -22.25 5.40
N LYS A 122 13.62 -22.00 4.24
CA LYS A 122 13.27 -23.03 3.24
C LYS A 122 12.29 -24.10 3.75
N VAL A 123 11.45 -23.74 4.71
CA VAL A 123 10.34 -24.56 5.18
C VAL A 123 9.05 -23.76 5.08
N ASP A 124 8.27 -24.09 4.08
CA ASP A 124 6.99 -23.44 3.76
C ASP A 124 5.82 -24.29 4.30
N THR A 125 4.66 -23.66 4.46
CA THR A 125 3.41 -24.37 4.78
C THR A 125 2.39 -24.15 3.67
N ARG A 126 1.69 -25.22 3.27
CA ARG A 126 0.55 -25.17 2.36
C ARG A 126 -0.70 -25.60 3.12
N ALA A 127 -1.67 -24.70 3.19
CA ALA A 127 -2.95 -24.92 3.88
C ALA A 127 -4.09 -24.36 3.02
N ASN A 128 -5.16 -23.83 3.61
CA ASN A 128 -6.29 -23.33 2.83
C ASN A 128 -5.87 -22.27 1.80
N GLY A 129 -6.37 -22.39 0.57
CA GLY A 129 -6.02 -21.53 -0.56
C GLY A 129 -4.71 -21.90 -1.28
N GLY A 130 -4.07 -23.02 -0.91
CA GLY A 130 -2.91 -23.60 -1.60
C GLY A 130 -3.21 -24.96 -2.26
N TYR A 131 -2.20 -25.52 -2.92
CA TYR A 131 -2.22 -26.88 -3.47
C TYR A 131 -0.80 -27.46 -3.51
N ILE A 132 -0.69 -28.77 -3.64
CA ILE A 132 0.57 -29.49 -3.88
C ILE A 132 0.48 -30.37 -5.13
N VAL A 133 1.63 -30.77 -5.67
CA VAL A 133 1.74 -31.78 -6.73
C VAL A 133 1.98 -33.15 -6.09
N LEU A 134 1.26 -34.17 -6.53
CA LEU A 134 1.25 -35.51 -5.95
C LEU A 134 2.08 -36.52 -6.76
N PRO A 135 2.68 -37.54 -6.13
CA PRO A 135 3.20 -38.73 -6.82
C PRO A 135 2.14 -39.39 -7.72
N PRO A 136 2.48 -40.02 -8.86
CA PRO A 136 3.83 -40.21 -9.42
C PRO A 136 4.26 -39.10 -10.39
N SER A 137 3.69 -37.88 -10.29
CA SER A 137 3.99 -36.73 -11.18
C SER A 137 5.49 -36.53 -11.42
N VAL A 138 5.87 -36.10 -12.62
CA VAL A 138 7.28 -35.96 -13.02
C VAL A 138 7.61 -34.50 -13.35
N ILE A 139 8.74 -34.01 -12.87
CA ILE A 139 9.27 -32.68 -13.21
C ILE A 139 10.74 -32.79 -13.55
N GLY A 140 11.13 -32.30 -14.73
CA GLY A 140 12.52 -32.37 -15.18
C GLY A 140 13.08 -33.79 -15.21
N GLY A 141 12.25 -34.78 -15.55
CA GLY A 141 12.62 -36.19 -15.61
C GLY A 141 12.73 -36.92 -14.26
N LYS A 142 12.47 -36.24 -13.13
CA LYS A 142 12.50 -36.83 -11.78
C LYS A 142 11.08 -36.91 -11.20
N PRO A 143 10.67 -38.07 -10.64
CA PRO A 143 9.32 -38.26 -10.11
C PRO A 143 9.15 -37.70 -8.69
N TYR A 144 7.92 -37.29 -8.37
CA TYR A 144 7.42 -37.27 -7.00
C TYR A 144 7.18 -38.71 -6.54
N GLN A 145 7.55 -39.05 -5.31
CA GLN A 145 7.42 -40.40 -4.77
C GLN A 145 6.91 -40.36 -3.33
N TRP A 146 6.04 -41.29 -2.95
CA TRP A 146 5.70 -41.47 -1.55
C TRP A 146 6.81 -42.25 -0.82
N VAL A 147 7.10 -41.87 0.42
CA VAL A 147 7.89 -42.69 1.33
C VAL A 147 6.96 -43.75 1.90
N GLY A 148 6.98 -44.95 1.32
CA GLY A 148 6.03 -46.02 1.64
C GLY A 148 4.74 -45.94 0.81
N GLU A 149 3.71 -46.69 1.22
CA GLU A 149 2.40 -46.71 0.57
C GLU A 149 1.52 -45.55 1.07
N PHE A 150 0.77 -44.91 0.17
CA PHE A 150 -0.18 -43.85 0.50
C PHE A 150 -1.61 -44.37 0.34
N GLU A 151 -2.18 -44.86 1.44
CA GLU A 151 -3.50 -45.50 1.49
C GLU A 151 -4.31 -45.00 2.69
N ILE A 152 -4.36 -43.67 2.86
CA ILE A 152 -5.00 -43.02 4.01
C ILE A 152 -5.97 -41.94 3.56
N ALA A 153 -7.22 -41.97 4.04
CA ALA A 153 -8.22 -40.97 3.71
C ALA A 153 -7.94 -39.63 4.45
N PRO A 154 -8.43 -38.48 3.95
CA PRO A 154 -8.16 -37.17 4.56
C PRO A 154 -8.55 -37.08 6.04
N ALA A 155 -9.63 -37.77 6.45
CA ALA A 155 -10.13 -37.76 7.83
C ALA A 155 -9.20 -38.50 8.80
N ASP A 156 -8.51 -39.54 8.32
CA ASP A 156 -7.64 -40.42 9.11
C ASP A 156 -6.19 -39.91 9.18
N LEU A 157 -5.84 -38.89 8.39
CA LEU A 157 -4.55 -38.23 8.48
C LEU A 157 -4.32 -37.71 9.91
N PRO A 158 -3.09 -37.87 10.46
CA PRO A 158 -2.77 -37.34 11.77
C PRO A 158 -2.87 -35.81 11.76
N GLU A 159 -3.26 -35.24 12.90
CA GLU A 159 -3.11 -33.81 13.13
C GLU A 159 -1.62 -33.46 13.37
N PRO A 160 -1.19 -32.23 13.05
CA PRO A 160 0.18 -31.80 13.33
C PRO A 160 0.49 -31.89 14.83
N PRO A 161 1.71 -32.28 15.22
CA PRO A 161 2.07 -32.41 16.63
C PRO A 161 1.96 -31.07 17.36
N ALA A 162 1.65 -31.10 18.66
CA ALA A 162 1.36 -29.91 19.46
C ALA A 162 2.46 -28.82 19.38
N TRP A 163 3.74 -29.22 19.31
CA TRP A 163 4.84 -28.27 19.15
C TRP A 163 4.79 -27.53 17.81
N LEU A 164 4.33 -28.19 16.73
CA LEU A 164 4.22 -27.59 15.40
C LEU A 164 3.04 -26.63 15.36
N VAL A 165 1.94 -27.00 15.99
CA VAL A 165 0.79 -26.10 16.22
C VAL A 165 1.23 -24.84 16.97
N ALA A 166 1.92 -25.01 18.10
CA ALA A 166 2.41 -23.90 18.91
C ALA A 166 3.42 -23.01 18.17
N GLN A 167 4.22 -23.54 17.24
CA GLN A 167 5.10 -22.71 16.39
C GLN A 167 4.34 -21.93 15.32
N VAL A 168 3.28 -22.50 14.75
CA VAL A 168 2.40 -21.81 13.80
C VAL A 168 1.63 -20.69 14.51
N GLU A 169 1.14 -20.95 15.72
CA GLU A 169 0.27 -20.06 16.50
C GLU A 169 1.04 -19.05 17.37
N GLY A 170 2.16 -19.44 17.99
CA GLY A 170 2.99 -18.56 18.83
C GLY A 170 3.75 -17.46 18.06
N ALA A 171 3.69 -17.47 16.73
CA ALA A 171 4.08 -16.33 15.88
C ALA A 171 2.91 -15.36 15.62
N ALA A 172 1.75 -15.54 16.26
CA ALA A 172 0.59 -14.64 16.24
C ALA A 172 0.40 -13.83 17.53
N ASP A 173 1.02 -14.21 18.66
CA ASP A 173 0.79 -13.59 19.98
C ASP A 173 1.74 -12.44 20.38
N LEU A 174 2.53 -11.87 19.45
CA LEU A 174 3.29 -10.64 19.73
C LEU A 174 2.55 -9.35 19.33
N PHE A 175 1.42 -9.44 18.63
CA PHE A 175 0.66 -8.27 18.19
C PHE A 175 -0.85 -8.51 18.22
N GLY A 176 -1.41 -8.31 19.42
CA GLY A 176 -2.78 -7.85 19.59
C GLY A 176 -3.82 -8.91 19.94
N GLN A 177 -4.30 -8.88 21.18
CA GLN A 177 -5.70 -8.60 21.49
C GLN A 177 -5.93 -8.59 23.02
N GLU A 178 -6.59 -7.56 23.53
CA GLU A 178 -7.64 -7.77 24.52
C GLU A 178 -8.98 -7.45 23.85
N GLY A 179 -9.88 -8.44 23.89
CA GLY A 179 -11.27 -8.35 23.51
C GLY A 179 -12.17 -8.32 24.74
N ASP A 180 -13.46 -8.08 24.52
CA ASP A 180 -14.51 -8.19 25.54
C ASP A 180 -15.50 -9.31 25.19
N GLY A 181 -15.78 -10.15 26.20
CA GLY A 181 -17.03 -10.86 26.52
C GLY A 181 -17.53 -12.02 25.64
N THR A 182 -18.15 -13.10 26.13
CA THR A 182 -18.57 -13.57 27.46
C THR A 182 -19.24 -14.98 27.33
N ALA A 183 -19.25 -15.74 28.43
CA ALA A 183 -20.16 -16.84 28.85
C ALA A 183 -20.03 -18.25 28.18
N GLY A 184 -20.11 -19.39 28.86
CA GLY A 184 -20.38 -19.72 30.28
C GLY A 184 -20.55 -21.26 30.49
N ASP A 185 -20.61 -21.65 31.77
CA ASP A 185 -21.05 -22.91 32.41
C ASP A 185 -20.07 -24.09 32.68
N GLY A 186 -19.93 -24.40 34.00
CA GLY A 186 -19.12 -25.45 34.64
C GLY A 186 -19.86 -26.80 34.88
N PRO A 187 -19.40 -27.69 35.81
CA PRO A 187 -19.66 -27.51 37.26
C PRO A 187 -18.63 -28.08 38.33
N VAL A 188 -18.52 -27.39 39.49
CA VAL A 188 -18.54 -27.79 40.95
C VAL A 188 -17.63 -28.95 41.48
N ALA A 189 -16.55 -28.75 42.28
CA ALA A 189 -16.32 -28.48 43.76
C ALA A 189 -16.34 -29.73 44.71
N PRO A 190 -15.91 -29.74 46.01
CA PRO A 190 -15.07 -28.86 46.90
C PRO A 190 -13.96 -29.65 47.71
N GLN A 191 -13.07 -29.13 48.60
CA GLN A 191 -13.25 -28.64 50.01
C GLN A 191 -11.92 -28.13 50.67
N ASP A 192 -12.04 -27.05 51.48
CA ASP A 192 -11.39 -26.61 52.76
C ASP A 192 -9.84 -26.57 52.94
N ALA A 193 -9.13 -25.42 53.03
CA ALA A 193 -9.00 -24.37 54.08
C ALA A 193 -7.67 -24.49 54.90
N PRO A 194 -7.19 -23.45 55.64
CA PRO A 194 -6.65 -22.13 55.26
C PRO A 194 -5.10 -22.06 55.48
N VAL A 195 -4.41 -20.95 55.14
CA VAL A 195 -3.28 -20.32 55.91
C VAL A 195 -2.60 -19.20 55.08
N THR A 196 -2.36 -18.10 55.78
CA THR A 196 -1.67 -16.83 55.43
C THR A 196 -0.27 -16.97 54.80
N PRO A 197 0.18 -15.97 54.00
CA PRO A 197 1.40 -16.06 53.20
C PRO A 197 2.67 -15.73 54.02
N GLN A 198 3.68 -16.59 53.91
CA GLN A 198 5.06 -16.27 54.30
C GLN A 198 5.98 -16.42 53.08
N CYS A 199 6.72 -15.36 52.79
CA CYS A 199 7.73 -15.27 51.73
C CYS A 199 8.97 -16.14 52.04
N ALA A 200 9.42 -16.93 51.07
CA ALA A 200 10.82 -17.31 50.79
C ALA A 200 10.91 -17.95 49.36
N PRO A 201 12.10 -17.99 48.72
CA PRO A 201 12.39 -17.39 47.42
C PRO A 201 12.04 -18.26 46.19
N ALA A 202 11.68 -17.59 45.11
CA ALA A 202 11.39 -18.19 43.81
C ALA A 202 12.63 -18.86 43.20
N ALA A 203 12.49 -20.14 42.83
CA ALA A 203 13.44 -20.84 41.99
C ALA A 203 13.48 -20.19 40.59
N THR A 204 14.67 -19.74 40.21
CA THR A 204 15.06 -19.22 38.89
C THR A 204 14.89 -20.27 37.79
N GLY A 205 13.84 -20.16 36.98
CA GLY A 205 13.53 -21.05 35.86
C GLY A 205 14.23 -20.63 34.56
N GLY A 206 15.45 -21.10 34.33
CA GLY A 206 16.10 -21.07 33.02
C GLY A 206 16.52 -22.47 32.59
N ASN A 207 16.32 -22.84 31.32
CA ASN A 207 16.72 -24.16 30.79
C ASN A 207 18.21 -24.43 31.00
N VAL A 208 18.54 -25.63 31.50
CA VAL A 208 19.92 -26.11 31.74
C VAL A 208 20.65 -26.31 30.40
N ILE A 209 21.90 -25.84 30.34
CA ILE A 209 22.79 -25.84 29.17
C ILE A 209 23.87 -26.93 29.37
N PRO A 210 23.78 -28.05 28.65
CA PRO A 210 24.70 -29.17 28.84
C PRO A 210 26.09 -28.92 28.22
N ALA A 211 27.08 -29.70 28.67
CA ALA A 211 28.43 -29.70 28.12
C ALA A 211 28.43 -29.84 26.58
N GLY A 212 29.25 -29.04 25.89
CA GLY A 212 29.34 -28.98 24.42
C GLY A 212 28.57 -27.80 23.79
N HIS A 213 27.47 -27.33 24.40
CA HIS A 213 26.64 -26.24 23.87
C HIS A 213 26.79 -24.90 24.60
N ARG A 214 27.56 -24.88 25.70
CA ARG A 214 27.73 -23.71 26.60
C ARG A 214 28.30 -22.48 25.90
N ASN A 215 29.42 -22.63 25.19
CA ASN A 215 30.09 -21.51 24.51
C ASN A 215 29.20 -20.88 23.44
N ALA A 216 28.54 -21.69 22.61
CA ALA A 216 27.66 -21.20 21.55
C ALA A 216 26.40 -20.53 22.11
N THR A 217 25.83 -21.06 23.19
CA THR A 217 24.63 -20.49 23.83
C THR A 217 24.93 -19.18 24.54
N LEU A 218 26.02 -19.11 25.31
CA LEU A 218 26.46 -17.86 25.95
C LEU A 218 26.87 -16.81 24.91
N ALA A 219 27.45 -17.23 23.78
CA ALA A 219 27.77 -16.30 22.70
C ALA A 219 26.51 -15.70 22.02
N ARG A 220 25.45 -16.50 21.85
CA ARG A 220 24.16 -15.99 21.33
C ARG A 220 23.49 -15.03 22.30
N LEU A 221 23.49 -15.35 23.61
CA LEU A 221 22.97 -14.47 24.65
C LEU A 221 23.73 -13.15 24.69
N GLY A 222 25.07 -13.21 24.64
CA GLY A 222 25.90 -12.01 24.56
C GLY A 222 25.63 -11.21 23.30
N GLY A 223 25.48 -11.85 22.14
CA GLY A 223 25.18 -11.17 20.87
C GLY A 223 23.82 -10.47 20.87
N ALA A 224 22.81 -11.02 21.54
CA ALA A 224 21.51 -10.38 21.71
C ALA A 224 21.61 -9.14 22.61
N MET A 225 22.34 -9.23 23.73
CA MET A 225 22.60 -8.10 24.62
C MET A 225 23.44 -7.02 23.94
N ARG A 226 24.41 -7.40 23.11
CA ARG A 226 25.22 -6.44 22.34
C ARG A 226 24.42 -5.70 21.28
N ARG A 227 23.45 -6.36 20.65
CA ARG A 227 22.57 -5.76 19.64
C ARG A 227 21.77 -4.58 20.21
N VAL A 228 21.39 -4.66 21.47
CA VAL A 228 20.63 -3.62 22.19
C VAL A 228 21.52 -2.63 22.95
N GLY A 229 22.83 -2.59 22.68
CA GLY A 229 23.72 -1.54 23.21
C GLY A 229 24.55 -1.91 24.43
N MET A 230 24.31 -3.06 25.08
CA MET A 230 25.00 -3.40 26.33
C MET A 230 26.53 -3.42 26.17
N SER A 231 27.21 -2.86 27.17
CA SER A 231 28.65 -2.80 27.28
C SER A 231 29.26 -4.18 27.60
N GLN A 232 30.56 -4.33 27.37
CA GLN A 232 31.28 -5.56 27.69
C GLN A 232 31.11 -5.98 29.16
N GLY A 233 31.09 -5.02 30.09
CA GLY A 233 30.93 -5.27 31.52
C GLY A 233 29.55 -5.81 31.88
N GLU A 234 28.50 -5.26 31.27
CA GLU A 234 27.10 -5.70 31.49
C GLU A 234 26.85 -7.09 30.89
N ILE A 235 27.35 -7.31 29.67
CA ILE A 235 27.30 -8.62 29.02
C ILE A 235 28.03 -9.66 29.87
N LEU A 236 29.22 -9.33 30.41
CA LEU A 236 29.97 -10.24 31.26
C LEU A 236 29.20 -10.60 32.54
N ALA A 237 28.62 -9.61 33.23
CA ALA A 237 27.86 -9.85 34.45
C ALA A 237 26.66 -10.78 34.20
N ALA A 238 25.92 -10.55 33.12
CA ALA A 238 24.78 -11.37 32.73
C ALA A 238 25.19 -12.79 32.30
N LEU A 239 26.27 -12.92 31.51
CA LEU A 239 26.77 -14.23 31.09
C LEU A 239 27.39 -15.04 32.24
N ALA A 240 28.06 -14.38 33.19
CA ALA A 240 28.59 -15.04 34.38
C ALA A 240 27.46 -15.64 35.22
N ARG A 241 26.37 -14.89 35.42
CA ARG A 241 25.20 -15.37 36.13
C ARG A 241 24.49 -16.49 35.37
N ALA A 242 24.29 -16.33 34.07
CA ALA A 242 23.70 -17.37 33.22
C ALA A 242 24.55 -18.66 33.20
N ASN A 243 25.88 -18.55 33.24
CA ASN A 243 26.77 -19.70 33.30
C ASN A 243 26.67 -20.45 34.65
N GLN A 244 26.56 -19.74 35.77
CA GLN A 244 26.36 -20.37 37.08
C GLN A 244 24.99 -21.01 37.23
N ASP A 245 23.94 -20.32 36.78
CA ASP A 245 22.55 -20.76 36.98
C ASP A 245 22.13 -21.83 35.97
N ARG A 246 22.76 -21.87 34.78
CA ARG A 246 22.27 -22.69 33.67
C ARG A 246 23.31 -23.64 33.07
N CYS A 247 24.62 -23.40 33.12
CA CYS A 247 25.58 -24.32 32.50
C CYS A 247 25.94 -25.49 33.42
N SER A 248 25.92 -26.72 32.89
CA SER A 248 26.31 -27.91 33.63
C SER A 248 27.36 -28.76 32.88
N PRO A 249 28.60 -28.91 33.40
CA PRO A 249 29.17 -28.10 34.48
C PRO A 249 29.40 -26.65 34.02
N PRO A 250 29.47 -25.66 34.93
CA PRO A 250 29.78 -24.27 34.59
C PRO A 250 31.13 -24.14 33.88
N LEU A 251 31.23 -23.20 32.94
CA LEU A 251 32.52 -22.79 32.37
C LEU A 251 33.35 -22.01 33.38
N LYS A 252 34.68 -21.98 33.20
CA LYS A 252 35.54 -21.14 34.04
C LYS A 252 35.30 -19.66 33.72
N ASP A 253 35.44 -18.79 34.71
CA ASP A 253 35.18 -17.35 34.57
C ASP A 253 35.98 -16.72 33.42
N ARG A 254 37.25 -17.11 33.27
CA ARG A 254 38.12 -16.68 32.15
C ARG A 254 37.56 -17.03 30.76
N GLU A 255 36.79 -18.12 30.65
CA GLU A 255 36.17 -18.49 29.37
C GLU A 255 34.93 -17.64 29.08
N VAL A 256 34.16 -17.29 30.11
CA VAL A 256 32.99 -16.39 29.99
C VAL A 256 33.44 -14.95 29.69
N GLU A 257 34.51 -14.48 30.35
CA GLU A 257 35.18 -13.20 30.05
C GLU A 257 35.61 -13.10 28.59
N ARG A 258 36.22 -14.18 28.06
CA ARG A 258 36.64 -14.23 26.66
C ARG A 258 35.46 -14.21 25.69
N ILE A 259 34.32 -14.80 26.04
CA ILE A 259 33.10 -14.75 25.23
C ILE A 259 32.54 -13.32 25.20
N ALA A 260 32.41 -12.68 26.37
CA ALA A 260 31.95 -11.29 26.46
C ALA A 260 32.87 -10.32 25.70
N ALA A 261 34.19 -10.47 25.85
CA ALA A 261 35.19 -9.67 25.15
C ALA A 261 35.16 -9.87 23.63
N SER A 262 34.88 -11.10 23.16
CA SER A 262 34.75 -11.40 21.73
C SER A 262 33.53 -10.72 21.11
N ILE A 263 32.42 -10.68 21.84
CA ILE A 263 31.15 -10.10 21.37
C ILE A 263 31.17 -8.58 21.40
N ALA A 264 31.83 -7.98 22.39
CA ALA A 264 31.94 -6.53 22.52
C ALA A 264 32.70 -5.86 21.35
N ARG A 265 33.41 -6.64 20.51
CA ARG A 265 34.09 -6.15 19.30
C ARG A 265 33.13 -5.77 18.16
N TYR A 266 31.90 -6.27 18.18
CA TYR A 266 30.90 -5.93 17.19
C TYR A 266 30.18 -4.64 17.58
N GLU A 267 29.87 -3.80 16.59
CA GLU A 267 29.10 -2.59 16.83
C GLU A 267 27.63 -2.92 17.17
N PRO A 268 27.01 -2.22 18.13
CA PRO A 268 25.59 -2.33 18.40
C PRO A 268 24.74 -1.92 17.20
N ASP A 269 23.54 -2.46 17.11
CA ASP A 269 22.56 -2.07 16.11
C ASP A 269 21.85 -0.79 16.58
N GLN A 270 22.14 0.33 15.93
CA GLN A 270 21.67 1.66 16.33
C GLN A 270 20.13 1.74 16.40
N VAL A 271 19.42 0.97 15.57
CA VAL A 271 17.96 0.92 15.57
C VAL A 271 17.45 0.10 16.76
N ALA A 272 18.11 -1.02 17.07
CA ALA A 272 17.74 -1.85 18.22
C ALA A 272 18.12 -1.22 19.57
N VAL A 273 19.20 -0.42 19.62
CA VAL A 273 19.61 0.39 20.78
C VAL A 273 18.55 1.45 21.08
N ALA A 274 18.15 2.23 20.06
CA ALA A 274 17.11 3.25 20.21
C ALA A 274 15.78 2.70 20.71
N VAL A 275 15.40 1.49 20.24
CA VAL A 275 14.18 0.79 20.66
C VAL A 275 14.28 0.22 22.08
N ALA A 276 15.45 -0.28 22.49
CA ALA A 276 15.63 -0.90 23.80
C ALA A 276 15.83 0.12 24.93
N GLU A 277 16.48 1.24 24.65
CA GLU A 277 16.81 2.27 25.65
C GLU A 277 15.70 3.30 25.86
N ASN A 278 14.69 3.34 24.98
CA ASN A 278 13.43 4.11 25.06
C ASN A 278 13.49 5.31 26.04
N HIS A 279 14.36 6.27 25.69
CA HIS A 279 14.57 7.59 26.30
C HIS A 279 14.07 7.76 27.75
N TRP A 280 14.83 7.25 28.72
CA TRP A 280 14.76 7.74 30.11
C TRP A 280 15.86 8.76 30.39
N GLY A 281 15.51 10.04 30.23
CA GLY A 281 16.09 11.14 31.01
C GLY A 281 17.21 11.95 30.35
N GLN A 282 16.81 13.03 29.66
CA GLN A 282 17.38 14.38 29.88
C GLN A 282 16.21 15.38 29.73
N ASP A 283 15.34 15.49 30.72
CA ASP A 283 15.42 16.63 31.65
C ASP A 283 16.85 17.12 31.90
N ASN A 284 17.24 18.15 31.16
CA ASN A 284 18.24 19.11 31.60
C ASN A 284 17.68 20.52 31.36
N ASP A 285 17.50 21.22 32.47
CA ASP A 285 17.06 22.61 32.64
C ASP A 285 17.46 23.57 31.52
N ALA A 286 16.58 23.71 30.54
CA ALA A 286 16.32 24.98 29.86
C ALA A 286 14.83 24.98 29.59
N ALA A 287 14.12 26.00 30.07
CA ALA A 287 12.71 26.17 29.77
C ALA A 287 12.53 26.01 28.25
N PRO A 288 11.62 25.15 27.77
CA PRO A 288 11.35 25.07 26.35
C PRO A 288 10.78 26.43 25.95
N GLU A 289 11.56 27.19 25.20
CA GLU A 289 10.98 28.17 24.29
C GLU A 289 10.05 27.36 23.39
N ASP A 290 8.79 27.79 23.37
CA ASP A 290 7.68 27.13 22.71
C ASP A 290 8.12 26.44 21.41
N GLU A 291 7.95 25.11 21.32
CA GLU A 291 7.86 24.43 20.02
C GLU A 291 6.63 25.03 19.32
N GLU A 292 6.85 26.13 18.60
CA GLU A 292 5.94 26.59 17.59
C GLU A 292 5.83 25.46 16.57
N LEU A 293 4.75 24.66 16.68
CA LEU A 293 4.15 23.99 15.54
C LEU A 293 4.19 25.01 14.41
N GLN A 294 5.07 24.83 13.43
CA GLN A 294 5.12 25.71 12.27
C GLN A 294 3.80 25.53 11.55
N ASP A 295 2.85 26.42 11.82
CA ASP A 295 1.61 26.52 11.07
C ASP A 295 2.00 26.63 9.60
N VAL A 296 1.69 25.61 8.79
CA VAL A 296 1.77 25.73 7.34
C VAL A 296 0.81 26.85 6.97
N LEU A 297 1.38 28.02 6.69
CA LEU A 297 0.63 29.20 6.28
C LEU A 297 -0.27 28.83 5.12
N ASP A 298 -1.58 29.05 5.26
CA ASP A 298 -2.54 28.81 4.18
C ASP A 298 -2.12 29.65 2.96
N PRO A 299 -1.68 29.03 1.85
CA PRO A 299 -1.31 29.78 0.66
C PRO A 299 -2.54 30.39 -0.05
N GLY A 300 -3.75 30.05 0.39
CA GLY A 300 -5.00 30.45 -0.22
C GLY A 300 -5.35 29.61 -1.46
N PRO A 301 -6.48 29.92 -2.12
CA PRO A 301 -6.85 29.25 -3.36
C PRO A 301 -5.82 29.52 -4.46
N MET A 302 -5.72 28.60 -5.42
CA MET A 302 -4.87 28.78 -6.60
C MET A 302 -5.30 30.04 -7.36
N PRO A 303 -4.39 30.98 -7.67
CA PRO A 303 -4.70 32.16 -8.47
C PRO A 303 -5.30 31.81 -9.84
N ASP A 304 -6.40 32.46 -10.21
CA ASP A 304 -7.16 32.15 -11.43
C ASP A 304 -6.32 32.20 -12.72
N GLU A 305 -5.34 33.11 -12.78
CA GLU A 305 -4.42 33.26 -13.90
C GLU A 305 -3.55 32.02 -14.15
N LEU A 306 -3.27 31.23 -13.10
CA LEU A 306 -2.48 30.01 -13.21
C LEU A 306 -3.27 28.86 -13.85
N PHE A 307 -4.58 28.98 -14.00
CA PHE A 307 -5.38 28.02 -14.78
C PHE A 307 -5.33 28.31 -16.29
N ARG A 308 -4.69 29.38 -16.75
CA ARG A 308 -4.62 29.71 -18.18
C ARG A 308 -3.28 29.27 -18.78
N ILE A 309 -3.37 28.35 -19.74
CA ILE A 309 -2.24 27.90 -20.58
C ILE A 309 -2.56 28.29 -22.02
N PRO A 310 -1.68 29.01 -22.75
CA PRO A 310 -1.93 29.40 -24.12
C PRO A 310 -2.22 28.22 -25.06
N GLY A 311 -2.98 28.51 -26.12
CA GLY A 311 -3.31 27.53 -27.15
C GLY A 311 -4.36 26.51 -26.73
N PHE A 312 -4.11 25.24 -27.02
CA PHE A 312 -5.13 24.19 -26.98
C PHE A 312 -5.89 24.10 -25.66
N VAL A 313 -5.18 24.09 -24.53
CA VAL A 313 -5.79 23.96 -23.19
C VAL A 313 -6.77 25.10 -22.92
N SER A 314 -6.39 26.37 -23.09
CA SER A 314 -7.31 27.49 -22.82
C SER A 314 -8.50 27.53 -23.78
N GLU A 315 -8.37 27.04 -25.01
CA GLU A 315 -9.50 27.02 -25.94
C GLU A 315 -10.53 25.94 -25.62
N VAL A 316 -10.05 24.75 -25.21
CA VAL A 316 -10.93 23.71 -24.67
C VAL A 316 -11.61 24.24 -23.40
N MET A 317 -10.88 24.94 -22.54
CA MET A 317 -11.45 25.59 -21.35
C MET A 317 -12.53 26.61 -21.70
N ASP A 318 -12.28 27.50 -22.66
CA ASP A 318 -13.23 28.55 -23.04
C ASP A 318 -14.51 27.95 -23.62
N HIS A 319 -14.39 26.91 -24.45
CA HIS A 319 -15.54 26.18 -24.95
C HIS A 319 -16.30 25.46 -23.82
N CYS A 320 -15.58 24.85 -22.87
CA CYS A 320 -16.18 24.19 -21.71
C CYS A 320 -16.98 25.20 -20.86
N LEU A 321 -16.37 26.34 -20.53
CA LEU A 321 -16.98 27.41 -19.73
C LEU A 321 -18.20 28.01 -20.42
N ASP A 322 -18.15 28.23 -21.73
CA ASP A 322 -19.26 28.82 -22.49
C ASP A 322 -20.47 27.89 -22.67
N THR A 323 -20.24 26.57 -22.63
CA THR A 323 -21.30 25.56 -22.83
C THR A 323 -21.78 24.90 -21.55
N ALA A 324 -21.03 25.02 -20.44
CA ALA A 324 -21.41 24.46 -19.14
C ALA A 324 -22.64 25.18 -18.56
N PRO A 325 -23.64 24.45 -18.02
CA PRO A 325 -24.72 25.07 -17.25
C PRO A 325 -24.21 25.79 -15.99
N TYR A 326 -23.13 25.30 -15.40
CA TYR A 326 -22.46 25.90 -14.25
C TYR A 326 -20.97 26.00 -14.57
N PRO A 327 -20.50 27.14 -15.12
CA PRO A 327 -19.11 27.31 -15.52
C PRO A 327 -18.17 27.18 -14.30
N ASN A 328 -17.15 26.35 -14.44
CA ASN A 328 -16.18 26.10 -13.39
C ASN A 328 -14.76 26.14 -13.98
N LEU A 329 -14.00 27.16 -13.62
CA LEU A 329 -12.66 27.43 -14.15
C LEU A 329 -11.71 26.26 -13.87
N VAL A 330 -11.65 25.83 -12.62
CA VAL A 330 -10.76 24.77 -12.15
C VAL A 330 -11.08 23.43 -12.80
N MET A 331 -12.37 23.08 -12.91
CA MET A 331 -12.79 21.83 -13.55
C MET A 331 -12.54 21.85 -15.06
N SER A 332 -12.74 23.01 -15.69
CA SER A 332 -12.44 23.19 -17.12
C SER A 332 -10.95 23.05 -17.37
N PHE A 333 -10.10 23.64 -16.52
CA PHE A 333 -8.64 23.46 -16.59
C PHE A 333 -8.23 22.00 -16.41
N ALA A 334 -8.69 21.35 -15.34
CA ALA A 334 -8.33 19.96 -15.04
C ALA A 334 -8.72 19.01 -16.19
N GLY A 335 -9.93 19.16 -16.74
CA GLY A 335 -10.39 18.36 -17.88
C GLY A 335 -9.59 18.62 -19.15
N SER A 336 -9.31 19.90 -19.46
CA SER A 336 -8.57 20.29 -20.67
C SER A 336 -7.10 19.87 -20.62
N LEU A 337 -6.47 19.98 -19.45
CA LEU A 337 -5.10 19.54 -19.24
C LEU A 337 -4.99 18.01 -19.32
N ALA A 338 -5.96 17.28 -18.77
CA ALA A 338 -6.03 15.82 -18.90
C ALA A 338 -6.18 15.40 -20.38
N LEU A 339 -7.03 16.09 -21.15
CA LEU A 339 -7.18 15.83 -22.58
C LEU A 339 -5.87 16.09 -23.35
N GLN A 340 -5.21 17.23 -23.11
CA GLN A 340 -3.92 17.55 -23.74
C GLN A 340 -2.86 16.50 -23.40
N ALA A 341 -2.80 16.05 -22.15
CA ALA A 341 -1.89 15.03 -21.68
C ALA A 341 -2.11 13.68 -22.40
N THR A 342 -3.38 13.29 -22.61
CA THR A 342 -3.75 12.06 -23.32
C THR A 342 -3.44 12.14 -24.82
N LEU A 343 -3.82 13.23 -25.49
CA LEU A 343 -3.59 13.41 -26.93
C LEU A 343 -2.09 13.35 -27.29
N ALA A 344 -1.27 14.00 -26.47
CA ALA A 344 0.18 13.96 -26.59
C ALA A 344 0.76 12.60 -26.14
N GLY A 345 0.22 12.02 -25.07
CA GLY A 345 0.47 10.65 -24.63
C GLY A 345 1.95 10.22 -24.68
N ARG A 346 2.22 9.18 -25.47
CA ARG A 346 3.57 8.61 -25.65
C ARG A 346 4.40 9.30 -26.75
N LYS A 347 3.98 10.47 -27.25
CA LYS A 347 4.53 11.10 -28.46
C LYS A 347 5.57 12.19 -28.18
N VAL A 348 5.62 12.69 -26.94
CA VAL A 348 6.56 13.76 -26.56
C VAL A 348 7.21 13.48 -25.21
N ARG A 349 8.39 14.08 -25.01
CA ARG A 349 9.11 14.10 -23.73
C ARG A 349 9.91 15.38 -23.58
N ASP A 350 10.24 15.75 -22.35
CA ASP A 350 11.29 16.74 -22.08
C ASP A 350 12.69 16.11 -22.25
N PRO A 351 13.79 16.90 -22.23
CA PRO A 351 15.15 16.37 -22.31
C PRO A 351 15.54 15.49 -21.11
N GLY A 352 14.82 15.61 -19.99
CA GLY A 352 14.94 14.75 -18.82
C GLY A 352 14.09 13.46 -18.89
N ASN A 353 13.51 13.15 -20.06
CA ASN A 353 12.66 11.98 -20.30
C ASN A 353 11.32 11.96 -19.54
N ASN A 354 10.87 13.09 -19.01
CA ASN A 354 9.55 13.23 -18.39
C ASN A 354 8.45 13.14 -19.45
N ARG A 355 7.38 12.42 -19.10
CA ARG A 355 6.24 12.13 -19.99
C ARG A 355 5.02 12.96 -19.61
N THR A 356 3.96 12.86 -20.41
CA THR A 356 2.71 13.60 -20.19
C THR A 356 1.75 12.93 -19.21
N ASN A 357 2.09 11.78 -18.62
CA ASN A 357 1.23 11.08 -17.67
C ASN A 357 0.97 11.94 -16.42
N LEU A 358 -0.30 12.12 -16.07
CA LEU A 358 -0.76 12.99 -14.98
C LEU A 358 -1.94 12.40 -14.23
N TYR A 359 -1.97 12.59 -12.91
CA TYR A 359 -3.14 12.29 -12.07
C TYR A 359 -3.82 13.57 -11.56
N LEU A 360 -4.86 13.94 -12.30
CA LEU A 360 -5.91 14.94 -12.09
C LEU A 360 -6.86 14.65 -10.92
N LEU A 361 -6.94 15.48 -9.89
CA LEU A 361 -8.08 15.46 -8.95
C LEU A 361 -8.74 16.83 -8.81
N GLY A 362 -10.00 16.91 -9.22
CA GLY A 362 -10.86 18.06 -9.00
C GLY A 362 -11.74 17.92 -7.76
N LEU A 363 -11.56 18.79 -6.77
CA LEU A 363 -12.42 18.85 -5.59
C LEU A 363 -13.53 19.89 -5.80
N ALA A 364 -14.77 19.43 -5.88
CA ALA A 364 -15.92 20.31 -6.02
C ALA A 364 -17.18 19.72 -5.39
N HIS A 365 -18.01 20.59 -4.81
CA HIS A 365 -19.30 20.22 -4.24
C HIS A 365 -20.28 19.68 -5.31
N SER A 366 -21.35 19.02 -4.84
CA SER A 366 -22.40 18.54 -5.74
C SER A 366 -22.99 19.69 -6.57
N ALA A 367 -23.35 19.40 -7.82
CA ALA A 367 -23.88 20.36 -8.80
C ALA A 367 -22.95 21.54 -9.18
N ALA A 368 -21.64 21.44 -8.94
CA ALA A 368 -20.66 22.47 -9.27
C ALA A 368 -20.11 22.41 -10.72
N GLY A 369 -20.82 21.75 -11.65
CA GLY A 369 -20.42 21.71 -13.07
C GLY A 369 -19.36 20.66 -13.44
N LYS A 370 -19.08 19.68 -12.57
CA LYS A 370 -18.03 18.64 -12.73
C LYS A 370 -18.15 17.76 -13.98
N ASP A 371 -19.36 17.64 -14.53
CA ASP A 371 -19.66 16.67 -15.58
C ASP A 371 -19.29 17.16 -17.00
N ARG A 372 -19.39 18.47 -17.25
CA ARG A 372 -19.19 19.04 -18.59
C ARG A 372 -17.77 18.81 -19.14
N PRO A 373 -16.67 19.03 -18.38
CA PRO A 373 -15.33 18.77 -18.89
C PRO A 373 -15.13 17.31 -19.34
N ARG A 374 -15.68 16.33 -18.59
CA ARG A 374 -15.58 14.91 -18.96
C ARG A 374 -16.29 14.60 -20.26
N LYS A 375 -17.51 15.13 -20.42
CA LYS A 375 -18.29 15.01 -21.66
C LYS A 375 -17.57 15.66 -22.85
N LEU A 376 -16.99 16.84 -22.64
CA LEU A 376 -16.23 17.53 -23.67
C LEU A 376 -15.01 16.71 -24.13
N ASN A 377 -14.27 16.12 -23.18
CA ASN A 377 -13.16 15.22 -23.50
C ASN A 377 -13.63 14.02 -24.33
N THR A 378 -14.79 13.43 -23.99
CA THR A 378 -15.38 12.33 -24.76
C THR A 378 -15.80 12.77 -26.16
N GLU A 379 -16.43 13.93 -26.29
CA GLU A 379 -16.85 14.50 -27.59
C GLU A 379 -15.65 14.72 -28.52
N ILE A 380 -14.57 15.33 -28.02
CA ILE A 380 -13.36 15.60 -28.80
C ILE A 380 -12.65 14.30 -29.19
N LEU A 381 -12.42 13.39 -28.23
CA LEU A 381 -11.75 12.10 -28.52
C LEU A 381 -12.55 11.26 -29.51
N HIS A 382 -13.88 11.30 -29.42
CA HIS A 382 -14.75 10.63 -30.39
C HIS A 382 -14.63 11.26 -31.79
N ALA A 383 -14.61 12.58 -31.88
CA ALA A 383 -14.48 13.28 -33.15
C ALA A 383 -13.18 12.94 -33.91
N VAL A 384 -12.08 12.67 -33.19
CA VAL A 384 -10.77 12.33 -33.77
C VAL A 384 -10.45 10.83 -33.78
N GLY A 385 -11.43 9.96 -33.50
CA GLY A 385 -11.27 8.50 -33.58
C GLY A 385 -10.50 7.85 -32.42
N LEU A 386 -10.30 8.56 -31.30
CA LEU A 386 -9.55 8.11 -30.13
C LEU A 386 -10.44 7.66 -28.95
N SER A 387 -11.72 7.36 -29.19
CA SER A 387 -12.66 6.86 -28.16
C SER A 387 -12.16 5.63 -27.40
N HIS A 388 -11.33 4.80 -28.02
CA HIS A 388 -10.78 3.58 -27.42
C HIS A 388 -9.76 3.86 -26.29
N GLN A 389 -9.25 5.09 -26.20
CA GLN A 389 -8.35 5.52 -25.12
C GLN A 389 -9.10 5.94 -23.85
N LEU A 390 -10.43 5.99 -23.87
CA LEU A 390 -11.23 6.31 -22.70
C LEU A 390 -11.38 5.09 -21.79
N GLY A 391 -10.81 5.17 -20.59
CA GLY A 391 -10.98 4.20 -19.53
C GLY A 391 -12.30 4.40 -18.76
N GLY A 392 -12.97 3.28 -18.43
CA GLY A 392 -14.14 3.25 -17.56
C GLY A 392 -13.78 3.37 -16.06
N ARG A 393 -14.61 2.82 -15.16
CA ARG A 393 -14.30 2.79 -13.72
C ARG A 393 -13.18 1.79 -13.41
N PHE A 394 -12.35 2.10 -12.42
CA PHE A 394 -11.37 1.17 -11.88
C PHE A 394 -12.06 -0.03 -11.22
N ALA A 395 -11.95 -1.21 -11.84
CA ALA A 395 -12.46 -2.46 -11.24
C ALA A 395 -11.39 -3.16 -10.38
N SER A 396 -10.13 -3.20 -10.85
CA SER A 396 -8.98 -3.73 -10.11
C SER A 396 -7.65 -3.30 -10.75
N GLY A 397 -6.52 -3.50 -10.05
CA GLY A 397 -5.19 -3.18 -10.58
C GLY A 397 -4.85 -4.04 -11.80
N GLU A 398 -5.28 -5.30 -11.80
CA GLU A 398 -5.16 -6.23 -12.94
C GLU A 398 -5.90 -5.73 -14.18
N GLY A 399 -7.09 -5.13 -13.99
CA GLY A 399 -7.88 -4.55 -15.08
C GLY A 399 -7.17 -3.38 -15.75
N ILE A 400 -6.50 -2.52 -14.96
CA ILE A 400 -5.71 -1.40 -15.48
C ILE A 400 -4.56 -1.91 -16.36
N GLN A 401 -3.82 -2.92 -15.86
CA GLN A 401 -2.72 -3.52 -16.61
C GLN A 401 -3.20 -4.12 -17.93
N ASP A 402 -4.34 -4.83 -17.90
CA ASP A 402 -4.87 -5.50 -19.08
C ASP A 402 -5.33 -4.51 -20.15
N ALA A 403 -6.01 -3.44 -19.71
CA ALA A 403 -6.43 -2.39 -20.61
C ALA A 403 -5.22 -1.64 -21.20
N LEU A 404 -4.21 -1.32 -20.39
CA LEU A 404 -2.98 -0.65 -20.87
C LEU A 404 -2.10 -1.54 -21.75
N PHE A 405 -2.22 -2.87 -21.64
CA PHE A 405 -1.53 -3.78 -22.55
C PHE A 405 -2.12 -3.74 -23.95
N THR A 406 -3.44 -3.57 -24.07
CA THR A 406 -4.12 -3.39 -25.35
C THR A 406 -3.97 -1.97 -25.86
N GLU A 407 -4.17 -0.98 -25.00
CA GLU A 407 -4.09 0.45 -25.31
C GLU A 407 -3.11 1.14 -24.36
N PRO A 408 -1.81 1.28 -24.72
CA PRO A 408 -0.79 1.78 -23.81
C PRO A 408 -0.91 3.26 -23.42
N CYS A 409 -1.88 4.00 -23.99
CA CYS A 409 -2.20 5.36 -23.60
C CYS A 409 -3.70 5.48 -23.29
N MET A 410 -4.05 5.80 -22.04
CA MET A 410 -5.45 5.90 -21.64
C MET A 410 -5.74 7.10 -20.75
N LEU A 411 -6.96 7.64 -20.92
CA LEU A 411 -7.60 8.64 -20.07
C LEU A 411 -8.70 8.01 -19.24
N PHE A 412 -8.49 7.89 -17.94
CA PHE A 412 -9.51 7.47 -16.98
C PHE A 412 -10.23 8.68 -16.41
N GLN A 413 -11.53 8.76 -16.64
CA GLN A 413 -12.37 9.82 -16.09
C GLN A 413 -13.35 9.21 -15.09
N THR A 414 -13.20 9.53 -13.80
CA THR A 414 -14.06 8.98 -12.75
C THR A 414 -14.69 10.09 -11.91
N ASP A 415 -15.99 9.99 -11.68
CA ASP A 415 -16.63 10.75 -10.60
C ASP A 415 -16.50 9.99 -9.29
N GLU A 416 -16.61 10.73 -8.19
CA GLU A 416 -16.59 10.21 -6.82
C GLU A 416 -15.40 9.28 -6.56
N ILE A 417 -14.20 9.72 -6.95
CA ILE A 417 -12.97 8.94 -6.74
C ILE A 417 -12.71 8.66 -5.25
N ASP A 418 -13.27 9.48 -4.36
CA ASP A 418 -13.29 9.27 -2.92
C ASP A 418 -13.96 7.95 -2.54
N GLY A 419 -14.99 7.50 -3.27
CA GLY A 419 -15.58 6.17 -3.06
C GLY A 419 -14.56 5.04 -3.25
N MET A 420 -13.70 5.14 -4.27
CA MET A 420 -12.61 4.19 -4.50
C MET A 420 -11.59 4.22 -3.36
N LEU A 421 -11.20 5.41 -2.89
CA LEU A 421 -10.26 5.57 -1.79
C LEU A 421 -10.82 5.04 -0.46
N GLN A 422 -12.10 5.29 -0.18
CA GLN A 422 -12.79 4.73 0.98
C GLN A 422 -12.87 3.21 0.93
N SER A 423 -13.15 2.64 -0.25
CA SER A 423 -13.13 1.18 -0.45
C SER A 423 -11.74 0.60 -0.19
N ILE A 424 -10.68 1.29 -0.59
CA ILE A 424 -9.30 0.88 -0.29
C ILE A 424 -9.04 0.92 1.23
N ASN A 425 -9.45 1.97 1.93
CA ASN A 425 -9.25 2.07 3.39
C ASN A 425 -10.10 1.07 4.20
N LYS A 426 -11.32 0.75 3.74
CA LYS A 426 -12.24 -0.17 4.44
C LYS A 426 -11.97 -1.64 4.11
N ALA A 427 -11.29 -1.92 3.00
CA ALA A 427 -11.00 -3.28 2.58
C ALA A 427 -9.99 -3.95 3.52
N ARG A 428 -10.40 -5.04 4.17
CA ARG A 428 -9.49 -5.99 4.82
C ARG A 428 -8.82 -6.96 3.83
N ASP A 429 -9.02 -6.76 2.53
CA ASP A 429 -8.68 -7.69 1.45
C ASP A 429 -7.63 -7.08 0.49
N ALA A 430 -6.56 -7.84 0.22
CA ALA A 430 -5.36 -7.42 -0.51
C ALA A 430 -5.61 -6.96 -1.96
N ARG A 431 -6.77 -7.30 -2.54
CA ARG A 431 -7.14 -6.93 -3.92
C ARG A 431 -7.27 -5.42 -4.14
N HIS A 432 -7.76 -4.67 -3.15
CA HIS A 432 -7.92 -3.22 -3.28
C HIS A 432 -6.59 -2.46 -3.10
N GLU A 433 -5.65 -3.01 -2.31
CA GLU A 433 -4.31 -2.45 -2.15
C GLU A 433 -3.49 -2.51 -3.46
N ASN A 434 -3.72 -3.52 -4.30
CA ASN A 434 -3.00 -3.69 -5.57
C ASN A 434 -3.27 -2.54 -6.58
N ILE A 435 -4.42 -1.87 -6.49
CA ILE A 435 -4.77 -0.76 -7.41
C ILE A 435 -3.77 0.40 -7.24
N MET A 436 -3.57 0.85 -6.01
CA MET A 436 -2.69 1.99 -5.71
C MET A 436 -1.24 1.68 -6.06
N GLY A 437 -0.75 0.51 -5.64
CA GLY A 437 0.61 0.05 -5.99
C GLY A 437 0.82 -0.05 -7.51
N THR A 438 -0.18 -0.57 -8.24
CA THR A 438 -0.15 -0.65 -9.70
C THR A 438 -0.12 0.75 -10.33
N MET A 439 -0.99 1.67 -9.90
CA MET A 439 -1.01 3.05 -10.40
C MET A 439 0.30 3.80 -10.12
N LEU A 440 0.88 3.64 -8.93
CA LEU A 440 2.17 4.22 -8.56
C LEU A 440 3.31 3.74 -9.46
N THR A 441 3.32 2.43 -9.71
CA THR A 441 4.34 1.79 -10.54
C THR A 441 4.17 2.20 -12.00
N ILE A 442 2.95 2.16 -12.56
CA ILE A 442 2.66 2.64 -13.93
C ILE A 442 3.10 4.09 -14.11
N TYR A 443 2.79 4.96 -13.14
CA TYR A 443 3.16 6.37 -13.20
C TYR A 443 4.68 6.55 -13.29
N SER A 444 5.43 5.73 -12.54
CA SER A 444 6.90 5.78 -12.48
C SER A 444 7.56 5.05 -13.65
N SER A 445 6.87 4.11 -14.29
CA SER A 445 7.35 3.37 -15.46
C SER A 445 7.05 4.06 -16.79
N ALA A 446 6.47 5.27 -16.80
CA ALA A 446 6.02 5.92 -18.02
C ALA A 446 7.13 6.14 -19.06
N ASP A 447 8.38 6.22 -18.63
CA ASP A 447 9.56 6.42 -19.46
C ASP A 447 10.36 5.14 -19.74
N SER A 448 9.89 4.01 -19.22
CA SER A 448 10.52 2.70 -19.24
C SER A 448 9.51 1.60 -19.51
N VAL A 449 9.81 0.36 -19.14
CA VAL A 449 8.96 -0.81 -19.39
C VAL A 449 8.28 -1.23 -18.09
N PHE A 450 6.95 -1.37 -18.14
CA PHE A 450 6.17 -1.92 -17.04
C PHE A 450 6.02 -3.44 -17.22
N PRO A 451 6.65 -4.27 -16.38
CA PRO A 451 6.47 -5.72 -16.44
C PRO A 451 5.07 -6.08 -15.93
N MET A 452 4.27 -6.75 -16.76
CA MET A 452 2.97 -7.21 -16.32
C MET A 452 3.10 -8.43 -15.41
N ARG A 453 2.05 -8.64 -14.61
CA ARG A 453 1.87 -9.91 -13.90
C ARG A 453 1.88 -11.09 -14.89
N ARG A 454 2.45 -12.21 -14.47
CA ARG A 454 2.34 -13.47 -15.25
C ARG A 454 0.89 -13.94 -15.22
N LYS A 455 0.30 -14.09 -16.41
CA LYS A 455 -1.01 -14.75 -16.56
C LYS A 455 -0.77 -16.25 -16.76
N ALA A 456 -1.60 -17.07 -16.13
CA ALA A 456 -1.56 -18.51 -16.35
C ALA A 456 -1.71 -18.82 -17.85
N GLY A 457 -0.81 -19.65 -18.41
CA GLY A 457 -0.86 -20.06 -19.81
C GLY A 457 -0.12 -19.18 -20.84
N ARG A 458 0.64 -18.15 -20.43
CA ARG A 458 1.59 -17.46 -21.31
C ARG A 458 3.04 -17.67 -20.84
N ASP A 459 3.92 -18.04 -21.76
CA ASP A 459 5.33 -18.39 -21.48
C ASP A 459 6.18 -17.20 -21.02
N ALA A 460 5.74 -15.96 -21.27
CA ALA A 460 6.37 -14.75 -20.77
C ALA A 460 5.33 -13.79 -20.14
N PRO A 461 5.66 -13.12 -19.02
CA PRO A 461 4.89 -11.95 -18.61
C PRO A 461 4.90 -10.95 -19.76
N GLY A 462 3.71 -10.47 -20.14
CA GLY A 462 3.63 -9.33 -21.06
C GLY A 462 4.36 -8.14 -20.46
N ALA A 463 4.75 -7.19 -21.29
CA ALA A 463 5.32 -5.94 -20.83
C ALA A 463 4.56 -4.79 -21.50
N ILE A 464 4.38 -3.68 -20.80
CA ILE A 464 3.80 -2.48 -21.38
C ILE A 464 4.96 -1.50 -21.56
N ASP A 465 5.34 -1.24 -22.80
CA ASP A 465 6.45 -0.32 -23.12
C ASP A 465 5.95 1.13 -23.09
N GLN A 466 6.56 1.95 -22.24
CA GLN A 466 6.24 3.35 -21.96
C GLN A 466 4.73 3.60 -21.74
N PRO A 467 4.12 3.01 -20.69
CA PRO A 467 2.70 3.22 -20.40
C PRO A 467 2.39 4.69 -20.10
N CYS A 468 1.32 5.22 -20.68
CA CYS A 468 0.83 6.55 -20.40
C CYS A 468 -0.59 6.47 -19.82
N LEU A 469 -0.67 6.58 -18.49
CA LEU A 469 -1.94 6.62 -17.78
C LEU A 469 -2.22 8.05 -17.32
N VAL A 470 -3.32 8.63 -17.81
CA VAL A 470 -3.86 9.90 -17.34
C VAL A 470 -5.12 9.63 -16.54
N VAL A 471 -5.21 10.19 -15.34
CA VAL A 471 -6.39 10.07 -14.48
C VAL A 471 -6.99 11.45 -14.30
N PHE A 472 -8.29 11.57 -14.47
CA PHE A 472 -9.06 12.74 -14.12
C PHE A 472 -10.23 12.33 -13.21
N GLY A 473 -9.98 12.41 -11.91
CA GLY A 473 -10.95 12.15 -10.86
C GLY A 473 -11.65 13.42 -10.40
N THR A 474 -12.90 13.30 -9.97
CA THR A 474 -13.55 14.34 -9.15
C THR A 474 -14.03 13.77 -7.83
N ALA A 475 -13.99 14.58 -6.78
CA ALA A 475 -14.50 14.21 -5.45
C ALA A 475 -15.11 15.43 -4.74
N ILE A 476 -15.86 15.19 -3.67
CA ILE A 476 -16.29 16.24 -2.75
C ILE A 476 -15.15 16.47 -1.74
N PRO A 477 -14.71 17.72 -1.48
CA PRO A 477 -13.56 18.00 -0.62
C PRO A 477 -13.60 17.25 0.71
N ASN A 478 -14.68 17.38 1.47
CA ASN A 478 -14.81 16.73 2.79
C ASN A 478 -14.67 15.20 2.72
N HIS A 479 -15.37 14.56 1.78
CA HIS A 479 -15.31 13.10 1.65
C HIS A 479 -13.94 12.61 1.19
N TYR A 480 -13.26 13.38 0.33
CA TYR A 480 -11.93 13.05 -0.13
C TYR A 480 -10.92 13.08 1.02
N TYR A 481 -10.88 14.18 1.78
CA TYR A 481 -9.93 14.29 2.87
C TYR A 481 -10.25 13.34 4.04
N GLU A 482 -11.54 13.06 4.32
CA GLU A 482 -11.94 12.02 5.27
C GLU A 482 -11.56 10.60 4.81
N ALA A 483 -11.36 10.41 3.50
CA ALA A 483 -10.92 9.16 2.91
C ALA A 483 -9.39 9.06 2.78
N LEU A 484 -8.62 10.09 3.12
CA LEU A 484 -7.17 9.99 3.17
C LEU A 484 -6.73 9.33 4.47
N SER A 485 -5.76 8.42 4.36
CA SER A 485 -5.06 7.84 5.51
C SER A 485 -3.62 8.35 5.53
N ASP A 486 -3.01 8.34 6.72
CA ASP A 486 -1.59 8.71 6.91
C ASP A 486 -0.67 7.95 5.94
N ARG A 487 -0.87 6.63 5.82
CA ARG A 487 -0.18 5.78 4.83
C ARG A 487 -0.28 6.27 3.39
N MET A 488 -1.40 6.88 2.97
CA MET A 488 -1.55 7.41 1.60
C MET A 488 -0.79 8.72 1.39
N LEU A 489 -0.55 9.49 2.45
CA LEU A 489 0.29 10.68 2.42
C LEU A 489 1.75 10.29 2.25
N THR A 490 2.19 9.23 2.91
CA THR A 490 3.61 8.83 3.00
C THR A 490 4.04 7.82 1.93
N ASN A 491 3.12 7.03 1.35
CA ASN A 491 3.44 6.04 0.29
C ASN A 491 3.68 6.64 -1.11
N GLY A 492 3.59 7.97 -1.25
CA GLY A 492 3.84 8.68 -2.51
C GLY A 492 2.67 8.71 -3.50
N PHE A 493 1.48 8.19 -3.16
CA PHE A 493 0.30 8.37 -4.01
C PHE A 493 -0.20 9.80 -3.97
N PHE A 494 -0.38 10.35 -2.76
CA PHE A 494 -0.83 11.72 -2.57
C PHE A 494 0.05 12.73 -3.32
N ALA A 495 1.37 12.59 -3.23
CA ALA A 495 2.33 13.48 -3.88
C ALA A 495 2.39 13.40 -5.42
N ARG A 496 1.83 12.36 -6.04
CA ARG A 496 1.71 12.25 -7.52
C ARG A 496 0.41 12.82 -8.07
N MET A 497 -0.55 13.12 -7.19
CA MET A 497 -1.81 13.75 -7.57
C MET A 497 -1.64 15.27 -7.63
N ILE A 498 -2.31 15.91 -8.59
CA ILE A 498 -2.52 17.37 -8.62
C ILE A 498 -3.97 17.60 -8.15
N ILE A 499 -4.13 18.15 -6.94
CA ILE A 499 -5.42 18.26 -6.25
C ILE A 499 -5.92 19.70 -6.27
N LEU A 500 -6.92 19.99 -7.09
CA LEU A 500 -7.40 21.35 -7.32
C LEU A 500 -8.76 21.57 -6.66
N ASP A 501 -8.82 22.52 -5.73
CA ASP A 501 -10.05 22.94 -5.05
C ASP A 501 -10.79 24.00 -5.88
N CYS A 502 -12.05 23.74 -6.20
CA CYS A 502 -12.90 24.65 -6.97
C CYS A 502 -13.57 25.73 -6.12
N GLY A 503 -13.54 25.59 -4.79
CA GLY A 503 -14.27 26.47 -3.88
C GLY A 503 -15.79 26.47 -4.13
N GLY A 504 -16.37 27.67 -4.05
CA GLY A 504 -17.81 27.89 -4.18
C GLY A 504 -18.34 27.63 -5.59
N ARG A 505 -19.63 27.29 -5.68
CA ARG A 505 -20.32 27.11 -6.96
C ARG A 505 -20.53 28.46 -7.65
N SER A 506 -20.11 28.58 -8.91
CA SER A 506 -20.39 29.74 -9.75
C SER A 506 -21.88 29.90 -10.07
N PRO A 507 -22.34 31.13 -10.39
CA PRO A 507 -23.66 31.35 -10.98
C PRO A 507 -23.87 30.47 -12.22
N GLY A 508 -25.09 29.96 -12.37
CA GLY A 508 -25.47 29.19 -13.55
C GLY A 508 -25.69 30.07 -14.78
N GLN A 509 -25.66 29.43 -15.94
CA GLN A 509 -26.06 30.01 -17.22
C GLN A 509 -26.90 29.01 -18.02
N GLU A 510 -27.64 29.50 -19.00
CA GLU A 510 -28.36 28.63 -19.93
C GLU A 510 -27.36 27.80 -20.76
N PRO A 511 -27.48 26.46 -20.77
CA PRO A 511 -26.57 25.61 -21.52
C PRO A 511 -26.71 25.88 -23.03
N LYS A 512 -25.58 26.09 -23.68
CA LYS A 512 -25.50 26.35 -25.11
C LYS A 512 -25.08 25.09 -25.84
N LEU A 513 -25.84 24.69 -26.85
CA LEU A 513 -25.41 23.67 -27.80
C LEU A 513 -24.60 24.37 -28.91
N LYS A 514 -23.27 24.21 -28.87
CA LYS A 514 -22.35 24.75 -29.88
C LYS A 514 -21.52 23.63 -30.49
N PRO A 515 -21.18 23.71 -31.78
CA PRO A 515 -20.21 22.80 -32.37
C PRO A 515 -18.85 22.98 -31.68
N LEU A 516 -18.05 21.91 -31.68
CA LEU A 516 -16.68 21.96 -31.18
C LEU A 516 -15.87 23.00 -32.00
N PRO A 517 -14.97 23.78 -31.37
CA PRO A 517 -14.17 24.75 -32.10
C PRO A 517 -13.29 24.07 -33.14
N GLU A 518 -13.24 24.62 -34.35
CA GLU A 518 -12.47 24.05 -35.47
C GLU A 518 -11.00 23.89 -35.12
N ARG A 519 -10.36 24.93 -34.57
CA ARG A 519 -8.94 24.88 -34.15
C ARG A 519 -8.65 23.82 -33.09
N VAL A 520 -9.61 23.54 -32.20
CA VAL A 520 -9.49 22.47 -31.19
C VAL A 520 -9.52 21.10 -31.88
N LEU A 521 -10.43 20.90 -32.83
CA LEU A 521 -10.49 19.66 -33.60
C LEU A 521 -9.25 19.47 -34.49
N GLU A 522 -8.77 20.52 -35.15
CA GLU A 522 -7.55 20.48 -35.97
C GLU A 522 -6.33 20.07 -35.13
N ALA A 523 -6.13 20.69 -33.96
CA ALA A 523 -5.03 20.34 -33.07
C ALA A 523 -5.16 18.92 -32.50
N ALA A 524 -6.37 18.50 -32.11
CA ALA A 524 -6.62 17.15 -31.62
C ALA A 524 -6.41 16.09 -32.72
N GLN A 525 -6.84 16.38 -33.95
CA GLN A 525 -6.64 15.53 -35.11
C GLN A 525 -5.15 15.43 -35.47
N TRP A 526 -4.44 16.56 -35.44
CA TRP A 526 -3.00 16.57 -35.63
C TRP A 526 -2.29 15.67 -34.61
N TRP A 527 -2.69 15.76 -33.33
CA TRP A 527 -2.15 14.86 -32.32
C TRP A 527 -2.49 13.41 -32.63
N ALA A 528 -3.72 13.09 -33.01
CA ALA A 528 -4.13 11.72 -33.36
C ALA A 528 -3.24 11.13 -34.48
N ASP A 529 -2.94 11.92 -35.51
CA ASP A 529 -2.15 11.50 -36.68
C ASP A 529 -0.64 11.52 -36.42
N PHE A 530 -0.16 12.31 -35.45
CA PHE A 530 1.26 12.43 -35.15
C PHE A 530 1.83 11.14 -34.54
N GLN A 531 2.73 10.49 -35.28
CA GLN A 531 3.47 9.30 -34.87
C GLN A 531 4.97 9.56 -34.96
N PRO A 532 5.66 9.88 -33.84
CA PRO A 532 7.10 10.08 -33.84
C PRO A 532 7.84 8.73 -33.90
N GLY A 533 8.96 8.68 -34.63
CA GLY A 533 9.77 7.47 -34.85
C GLY A 533 9.96 7.12 -36.34
N THR A 534 10.71 6.04 -36.63
CA THR A 534 11.20 5.73 -37.99
C THR A 534 10.66 4.45 -38.64
N GLY A 535 9.62 3.79 -38.14
CA GLY A 535 9.13 2.59 -38.84
C GLY A 535 7.89 1.92 -38.28
N ASN A 536 7.04 1.44 -39.19
CA ASN A 536 5.79 0.75 -38.91
C ASN A 536 5.92 -0.79 -38.99
N LEU A 537 7.14 -1.29 -39.21
CA LEU A 537 7.36 -2.68 -39.63
C LEU A 537 8.07 -3.57 -38.62
N GLU A 538 8.64 -3.08 -37.52
CA GLU A 538 9.14 -3.95 -36.44
C GLU A 538 9.43 -3.18 -35.15
N ASN A 539 8.99 -3.75 -34.02
CA ASN A 539 9.33 -3.50 -32.62
C ASN A 539 8.61 -2.38 -31.83
N TRP A 540 7.90 -2.84 -30.79
CA TRP A 540 7.08 -2.26 -29.72
C TRP A 540 7.46 -0.87 -29.15
N HIS A 541 8.62 -0.27 -29.43
CA HIS A 541 9.14 0.84 -28.64
C HIS A 541 8.72 2.23 -29.16
N PRO A 542 8.00 3.06 -28.39
CA PRO A 542 7.74 4.44 -28.77
C PRO A 542 9.02 5.27 -28.75
N ASP A 543 9.29 6.03 -29.82
CA ASP A 543 10.37 7.03 -29.86
C ASP A 543 9.80 8.46 -29.90
N PRO A 544 9.51 9.06 -28.73
CA PRO A 544 8.88 10.36 -28.64
C PRO A 544 9.83 11.51 -28.95
N ARG A 545 9.25 12.52 -29.60
CA ARG A 545 9.92 13.78 -29.92
C ARG A 545 10.34 14.48 -28.63
N ILE A 546 11.61 14.86 -28.57
CA ILE A 546 12.15 15.65 -27.46
C ILE A 546 11.78 17.12 -27.66
N VAL A 547 11.06 17.70 -26.70
CA VAL A 547 10.74 19.13 -26.64
C VAL A 547 11.87 19.84 -25.90
N GLN A 548 12.67 20.62 -26.63
CA GLN A 548 13.88 21.22 -26.08
C GLN A 548 13.59 22.35 -25.09
N HIS A 549 14.46 22.52 -24.10
CA HIS A 549 14.45 23.65 -23.17
C HIS A 549 15.24 24.81 -23.75
N SER A 550 14.72 26.03 -23.65
CA SER A 550 15.58 27.22 -23.71
C SER A 550 16.53 27.26 -22.51
N ASP A 551 17.63 28.00 -22.62
CA ASP A 551 18.59 28.08 -21.52
C ASP A 551 17.98 28.79 -20.29
N GLU A 552 17.11 29.77 -20.50
CA GLU A 552 16.38 30.46 -19.43
C GLU A 552 15.38 29.51 -18.74
N ALA A 553 14.65 28.70 -19.53
CA ALA A 553 13.74 27.71 -18.98
C ALA A 553 14.47 26.67 -18.15
N ARG A 554 15.65 26.22 -18.63
CA ARG A 554 16.51 25.29 -17.89
C ARG A 554 16.97 25.89 -16.57
N ALA A 555 17.37 27.16 -16.54
CA ALA A 555 17.77 27.84 -15.31
C ALA A 555 16.62 27.88 -14.28
N ILE A 556 15.41 28.27 -14.69
CA ILE A 556 14.23 28.33 -13.82
C ILE A 556 13.86 26.94 -13.26
N LEU A 557 13.90 25.90 -14.10
CA LEU A 557 13.61 24.53 -13.65
C LEU A 557 14.67 23.98 -12.69
N VAL A 558 15.93 24.41 -12.84
CA VAL A 558 17.00 24.07 -11.88
C VAL A 558 16.81 24.81 -10.57
N GLU A 559 16.48 26.10 -10.60
CA GLU A 559 16.16 26.90 -9.41
C GLU A 559 14.98 26.28 -8.65
N THR A 560 13.90 25.93 -9.35
CA THR A 560 12.72 25.28 -8.78
C THR A 560 13.06 23.96 -8.07
N ARG A 561 13.99 23.17 -8.63
CA ARG A 561 14.48 21.94 -8.00
C ARG A 561 15.24 22.25 -6.71
N LEU A 562 16.13 23.23 -6.72
CA LEU A 562 16.92 23.62 -5.54
C LEU A 562 16.03 24.16 -4.41
N GLU A 563 15.00 24.93 -4.75
CA GLU A 563 13.99 25.40 -3.78
C GLU A 563 13.21 24.24 -3.17
N ALA A 564 12.78 23.28 -3.99
CA ALA A 564 12.08 22.09 -3.51
C ALA A 564 12.97 21.19 -2.64
N GLU A 565 14.26 21.07 -2.96
CA GLU A 565 15.24 20.36 -2.13
C GLU A 565 15.43 21.05 -0.77
N ALA A 566 15.45 22.38 -0.72
CA ALA A 566 15.53 23.12 0.53
C ALA A 566 14.26 22.99 1.40
N GLU A 567 13.07 22.95 0.80
CA GLU A 567 11.81 22.65 1.51
C GLU A 567 11.78 21.18 1.98
N TYR A 568 12.28 20.24 1.17
CA TYR A 568 12.41 18.84 1.54
C TYR A 568 13.30 18.68 2.79
N THR A 569 14.49 19.29 2.80
CA THR A 569 15.40 19.22 3.97
C THR A 569 14.77 19.84 5.21
N ARG A 570 13.97 20.89 5.06
CA ARG A 570 13.20 21.47 6.18
C ARG A 570 12.14 20.50 6.70
N ALA A 571 11.37 19.87 5.81
CA ALA A 571 10.38 18.87 6.18
C ALA A 571 11.04 17.65 6.87
N GLU A 572 12.19 17.19 6.37
CA GLU A 572 12.96 16.09 6.98
C GLU A 572 13.46 16.46 8.38
N SER A 573 13.95 17.69 8.57
CA SER A 573 14.40 18.19 9.87
C SER A 573 13.25 18.37 10.88
N ALA A 574 12.03 18.53 10.39
CA ALA A 574 10.81 18.68 11.18
C ALA A 574 10.02 17.37 11.33
N GLU A 575 10.57 16.24 10.87
CA GLU A 575 9.91 14.93 10.87
C GLU A 575 8.54 14.91 10.13
N ASP A 576 8.35 15.80 9.16
CA ASP A 576 7.13 15.87 8.32
C ASP A 576 7.24 14.92 7.12
N GLU A 577 6.81 13.67 7.31
CA GLU A 577 6.80 12.64 6.25
C GLU A 577 5.93 13.02 5.04
N ALA A 578 4.82 13.73 5.26
CA ALA A 578 3.97 14.19 4.16
C ALA A 578 4.69 15.30 3.36
N GLY A 579 5.34 16.22 4.06
CA GLY A 579 6.19 17.28 3.52
C GLY A 579 7.29 16.75 2.62
N THR A 580 8.11 15.83 3.13
CA THR A 580 9.20 15.20 2.36
C THR A 580 8.67 14.52 1.10
N THR A 581 7.55 13.80 1.20
CA THR A 581 6.95 13.10 0.06
C THR A 581 6.45 14.07 -1.03
N VAL A 582 5.79 15.17 -0.65
CA VAL A 582 5.25 16.17 -1.59
C VAL A 582 6.37 17.00 -2.21
N TRP A 583 7.28 17.56 -1.42
CA TRP A 583 8.38 18.39 -1.92
C TRP A 583 9.32 17.61 -2.85
N GLY A 584 9.53 16.32 -2.57
CA GLY A 584 10.32 15.43 -3.43
C GLY A 584 9.77 15.25 -4.86
N ARG A 585 8.50 15.60 -5.12
CA ARG A 585 7.85 15.48 -6.45
C ARG A 585 7.72 16.79 -7.21
N VAL A 586 8.00 17.93 -6.57
CA VAL A 586 7.79 19.26 -7.17
C VAL A 586 8.62 19.45 -8.44
N SER A 587 9.88 19.04 -8.45
CA SER A 587 10.76 19.14 -9.63
C SER A 587 10.24 18.33 -10.83
N GLU A 588 9.75 17.10 -10.59
CA GLU A 588 9.16 16.24 -11.62
C GLU A 588 7.89 16.86 -12.20
N HIS A 589 6.98 17.33 -11.32
CA HIS A 589 5.75 17.98 -11.74
C HIS A 589 6.00 19.28 -12.51
N ALA A 590 6.96 20.10 -12.09
CA ALA A 590 7.31 21.33 -12.79
C ALA A 590 7.70 21.05 -14.25
N ARG A 591 8.52 20.02 -14.49
CA ARG A 591 8.95 19.63 -15.83
C ARG A 591 7.80 19.10 -16.68
N LYS A 592 6.96 18.22 -16.11
CA LYS A 592 5.78 17.68 -16.80
C LYS A 592 4.80 18.78 -17.19
N LEU A 593 4.51 19.71 -16.28
CA LEU A 593 3.61 20.83 -16.54
C LEU A 593 4.19 21.85 -17.52
N ALA A 594 5.49 22.14 -17.46
CA ALA A 594 6.16 22.99 -18.45
C ALA A 594 6.13 22.37 -19.86
N LEU A 595 6.29 21.04 -19.98
CA LEU A 595 6.11 20.31 -21.23
C LEU A 595 4.68 20.46 -21.77
N LEU A 596 3.66 20.23 -20.92
CA LEU A 596 2.25 20.36 -21.30
C LEU A 596 1.88 21.79 -21.70
N TYR A 597 2.45 22.79 -21.02
CA TYR A 597 2.32 24.19 -21.41
C TYR A 597 2.86 24.40 -22.83
N ALA A 598 4.10 23.98 -23.10
CA ALA A 598 4.77 24.23 -24.38
C ALA A 598 4.02 23.59 -25.57
N ILE A 599 3.53 22.36 -25.40
CA ILE A 599 2.80 21.65 -26.47
C ILE A 599 1.37 22.16 -26.64
N SER A 600 0.76 22.73 -25.60
CA SER A 600 -0.53 23.42 -25.70
C SER A 600 -0.38 24.71 -26.48
N GLU A 601 0.65 25.49 -26.18
CA GLU A 601 0.95 26.77 -26.84
C GLU A 601 1.23 26.57 -28.34
N ASN A 602 2.08 25.60 -28.68
CA ASN A 602 2.40 25.25 -30.06
C ASN A 602 2.73 23.76 -30.20
N HIS A 603 1.80 22.97 -30.74
CA HIS A 603 2.00 21.53 -30.95
C HIS A 603 2.90 21.21 -32.16
N LEU A 604 3.02 22.12 -33.13
CA LEU A 604 3.82 21.92 -34.35
C LEU A 604 5.32 22.05 -34.08
N GLU A 605 5.70 23.12 -33.37
CA GLU A 605 7.08 23.42 -33.00
C GLU A 605 7.20 23.76 -31.51
N PRO A 606 6.91 22.78 -30.62
CA PRO A 606 6.94 23.02 -29.19
C PRO A 606 8.37 23.29 -28.72
N LYS A 607 8.51 24.25 -27.81
CA LYS A 607 9.74 24.54 -27.09
C LYS A 607 9.40 24.96 -25.66
N ILE A 608 10.05 24.35 -24.67
CA ILE A 608 9.89 24.74 -23.27
C ILE A 608 10.69 26.02 -23.06
N GLY A 609 10.00 27.16 -23.14
CA GLY A 609 10.54 28.50 -22.95
C GLY A 609 10.36 29.03 -21.53
N ARG A 610 10.83 30.27 -21.31
CA ARG A 610 10.76 30.95 -20.01
C ARG A 610 9.35 31.00 -19.41
N ALA A 611 8.35 31.36 -20.21
CA ALA A 611 6.96 31.49 -19.76
C ALA A 611 6.41 30.15 -19.21
N ALA A 612 6.67 29.05 -19.92
CA ALA A 612 6.27 27.71 -19.50
C ALA A 612 6.91 27.31 -18.17
N ALA A 613 8.21 27.55 -18.01
CA ALA A 613 8.94 27.21 -16.79
C ALA A 613 8.51 28.06 -15.59
N GLU A 614 8.31 29.37 -15.77
CA GLU A 614 7.86 30.28 -14.72
C GLU A 614 6.43 29.94 -14.26
N TRP A 615 5.53 29.72 -15.22
CA TRP A 615 4.17 29.27 -14.93
C TRP A 615 4.18 27.95 -14.15
N ALA A 616 4.96 26.97 -14.61
CA ALA A 616 5.04 25.67 -13.96
C ALA A 616 5.57 25.78 -12.53
N ARG A 617 6.67 26.52 -12.30
CA ARG A 617 7.22 26.79 -10.96
C ARG A 617 6.15 27.37 -10.03
N ARG A 618 5.49 28.45 -10.44
CA ARG A 618 4.46 29.12 -9.65
C ARG A 618 3.30 28.17 -9.32
N PHE A 619 2.83 27.43 -10.32
CA PHE A 619 1.74 26.47 -10.15
C PHE A 619 2.11 25.36 -9.17
N VAL A 620 3.24 24.67 -9.36
CA VAL A 620 3.58 23.50 -8.53
C VAL A 620 3.94 23.88 -7.11
N THR A 621 4.60 25.02 -6.88
CA THR A 621 4.97 25.46 -5.54
C THR A 621 3.73 25.88 -4.75
N HIS A 622 2.79 26.60 -5.38
CA HIS A 622 1.49 26.91 -4.76
C HIS A 622 0.71 25.63 -4.45
N GLN A 623 0.67 24.72 -5.42
CA GLN A 623 -0.04 23.45 -5.31
C GLN A 623 0.51 22.58 -4.16
N ALA A 624 1.83 22.45 -4.04
CA ALA A 624 2.49 21.69 -2.98
C ALA A 624 2.14 22.23 -1.59
N ARG A 625 2.27 23.55 -1.40
CA ARG A 625 1.91 24.23 -0.14
C ARG A 625 0.44 24.02 0.21
N ARG A 626 -0.46 24.16 -0.76
CA ARG A 626 -1.90 24.00 -0.54
C ARG A 626 -2.24 22.54 -0.21
N MET A 627 -1.58 21.57 -0.85
CA MET A 627 -1.76 20.15 -0.53
C MET A 627 -1.34 19.83 0.90
N LEU A 628 -0.17 20.31 1.34
CA LEU A 628 0.33 20.10 2.69
C LEU A 628 -0.57 20.78 3.74
N PHE A 629 -0.95 22.03 3.49
CA PHE A 629 -1.91 22.74 4.34
C PHE A 629 -3.22 21.97 4.52
N MET A 630 -3.79 21.48 3.42
CA MET A 630 -5.06 20.76 3.45
C MET A 630 -4.92 19.38 4.10
N ALA A 631 -3.81 18.68 3.89
CA ALA A 631 -3.52 17.39 4.52
C ALA A 631 -3.43 17.54 6.05
N GLN A 632 -2.61 18.47 6.55
CA GLN A 632 -2.48 18.75 7.99
C GLN A 632 -3.81 19.21 8.61
N SER A 633 -4.59 20.00 7.86
CA SER A 633 -5.89 20.50 8.34
C SER A 633 -6.98 19.43 8.40
N HIS A 634 -6.84 18.27 7.74
CA HIS A 634 -7.94 17.30 7.58
C HIS A 634 -7.59 15.87 7.96
N VAL A 635 -6.31 15.47 7.94
CA VAL A 635 -5.88 14.13 8.29
C VAL A 635 -5.51 14.12 9.76
N ALA A 636 -6.29 13.40 10.55
CA ALA A 636 -6.03 13.21 11.96
C ALA A 636 -5.32 11.87 12.17
N GLU A 637 -4.26 11.88 12.97
CA GLU A 637 -3.52 10.68 13.39
C GLU A 637 -4.38 9.77 14.26
N ASN A 638 -5.34 10.34 15.01
CA ASN A 638 -6.25 9.59 15.86
C ASN A 638 -7.69 10.15 15.90
N PRO A 639 -8.69 9.34 16.32
CA PRO A 639 -10.10 9.76 16.34
C PRO A 639 -10.36 11.00 17.21
N PHE A 640 -9.58 11.20 18.27
CA PHE A 640 -9.73 12.34 19.16
C PHE A 640 -9.25 13.64 18.50
N GLN A 641 -8.10 13.61 17.82
CA GLN A 641 -7.59 14.72 17.02
C GLN A 641 -8.53 15.07 15.87
N ALA A 642 -9.20 14.07 15.26
CA ALA A 642 -10.24 14.32 14.24
C ALA A 642 -11.39 15.17 14.80
N GLU A 643 -11.84 14.86 16.01
CA GLU A 643 -12.88 15.64 16.68
C GLU A 643 -12.37 17.03 17.13
N CYS A 644 -11.10 17.17 17.52
CA CYS A 644 -10.47 18.48 17.76
C CYS A 644 -10.45 19.37 16.50
N LEU A 645 -9.95 18.84 15.36
CA LEU A 645 -9.92 19.58 14.09
C LEU A 645 -11.32 19.95 13.62
N LYS A 646 -12.28 19.04 13.77
CA LYS A 646 -13.69 19.29 13.47
C LYS A 646 -14.27 20.40 14.35
N PHE A 647 -13.92 20.45 15.64
CA PHE A 647 -14.32 21.52 16.55
C PHE A 647 -13.81 22.88 16.06
N LEU A 648 -12.51 22.98 15.76
CA LEU A 648 -11.89 24.20 15.27
C LEU A 648 -12.49 24.66 13.93
N LYS A 649 -12.73 23.75 12.98
CA LYS A 649 -13.41 24.05 11.71
C LYS A 649 -14.83 24.61 11.89
N LYS A 650 -15.60 24.11 12.87
CA LYS A 650 -16.93 24.64 13.15
C LYS A 650 -16.89 26.06 13.70
N LEU A 651 -15.88 26.39 14.49
CA LEU A 651 -15.64 27.76 14.96
C LEU A 651 -15.17 28.66 13.84
N ALA A 652 -14.18 28.22 13.05
CA ALA A 652 -13.65 28.94 11.90
C ALA A 652 -14.74 29.36 10.90
N GLY A 653 -15.68 28.44 10.59
CA GLY A 653 -16.80 28.70 9.70
C GLY A 653 -17.96 29.51 10.32
N ALA A 654 -17.84 29.95 11.58
CA ALA A 654 -18.85 30.74 12.26
C ALA A 654 -18.57 32.26 12.17
N PRO A 655 -19.59 33.12 12.14
CA PRO A 655 -19.40 34.57 12.17
C PRO A 655 -18.56 35.01 13.37
N GLY A 656 -17.41 35.63 13.12
CA GLY A 656 -16.48 36.08 14.17
C GLY A 656 -15.69 34.97 14.86
N GLY A 657 -15.67 33.75 14.30
CA GLY A 657 -14.92 32.63 14.88
C GLY A 657 -15.52 32.10 16.19
N GLU A 658 -16.79 32.42 16.48
CA GLU A 658 -17.41 32.19 17.78
C GLU A 658 -18.75 31.45 17.68
N LEU A 659 -18.98 30.46 18.54
CA LEU A 659 -20.25 29.75 18.68
C LEU A 659 -20.64 29.57 20.15
N SER A 660 -21.95 29.55 20.44
CA SER A 660 -22.45 29.20 21.76
C SER A 660 -22.35 27.69 22.04
N HIS A 661 -22.24 27.32 23.31
CA HIS A 661 -22.10 25.93 23.75
C HIS A 661 -23.19 25.02 23.19
N SER A 662 -24.47 25.41 23.31
CA SER A 662 -25.58 24.59 22.82
C SER A 662 -25.55 24.39 21.30
N VAL A 663 -25.11 25.40 20.53
CA VAL A 663 -25.00 25.30 19.08
C VAL A 663 -23.83 24.41 18.68
N LEU A 664 -22.67 24.61 19.32
CA LEU A 664 -21.46 23.86 19.01
C LEU A 664 -21.59 22.37 19.41
N LEU A 665 -22.10 22.08 20.61
CA LEU A 665 -22.38 20.72 21.07
C LEU A 665 -23.32 19.98 20.10
N LYS A 666 -24.42 20.63 19.67
CA LYS A 666 -25.35 20.06 18.69
C LYS A 666 -24.71 19.82 17.32
N ARG A 667 -23.79 20.70 16.89
CA ARG A 667 -23.07 20.57 15.61
C ARG A 667 -22.00 19.49 15.63
N MET A 668 -21.36 19.26 16.78
CA MET A 668 -20.32 18.24 16.93
C MET A 668 -20.89 16.82 16.92
N LYS A 669 -22.13 16.63 17.39
CA LYS A 669 -22.81 15.32 17.48
C LYS A 669 -22.02 14.29 18.33
N VAL A 670 -21.35 14.76 19.38
CA VAL A 670 -20.64 13.93 20.37
C VAL A 670 -21.38 13.99 21.71
N ASP A 671 -21.15 13.02 22.58
CA ASP A 671 -21.69 13.05 23.94
C ASP A 671 -21.05 14.17 24.78
N ALA A 672 -21.73 14.55 25.88
CA ALA A 672 -21.30 15.68 26.70
C ALA A 672 -19.93 15.46 27.37
N LYS A 673 -19.57 14.21 27.70
CA LYS A 673 -18.28 13.91 28.33
C LYS A 673 -17.15 14.11 27.33
N THR A 674 -17.29 13.56 26.12
CA THR A 674 -16.31 13.76 25.04
C THR A 674 -16.18 15.23 24.67
N PHE A 675 -17.30 15.96 24.56
CA PHE A 675 -17.26 17.40 24.30
C PHE A 675 -16.47 18.19 25.35
N GLN A 676 -16.65 17.85 26.64
CA GLN A 676 -15.94 18.51 27.73
C GLN A 676 -14.44 18.25 27.68
N VAL A 677 -14.02 17.04 27.29
CA VAL A 677 -12.60 16.71 27.09
C VAL A 677 -12.03 17.52 25.93
N LEU A 678 -12.73 17.58 24.78
CA LEU A 678 -12.31 18.39 23.62
C LEU A 678 -12.11 19.87 23.99
N VAL A 679 -13.08 20.46 24.69
CA VAL A 679 -13.00 21.86 25.13
C VAL A 679 -11.79 22.07 26.03
N THR A 680 -11.60 21.20 27.03
CA THR A 680 -10.48 21.31 27.98
C THR A 680 -9.15 21.22 27.26
N THR A 681 -9.00 20.26 26.35
CA THR A 681 -7.77 20.08 25.57
C THR A 681 -7.47 21.27 24.67
N LEU A 682 -8.47 21.77 23.92
CA LEU A 682 -8.28 22.91 23.02
C LEU A 682 -8.04 24.23 23.77
N GLU A 683 -8.64 24.41 24.94
CA GLU A 683 -8.37 25.56 25.82
C GLU A 683 -6.95 25.50 26.39
N GLN A 684 -6.49 24.32 26.83
CA GLN A 684 -5.13 24.11 27.32
C GLN A 684 -4.07 24.32 26.24
N ARG A 685 -4.37 23.95 24.98
CA ARG A 685 -3.52 24.22 23.81
C ARG A 685 -3.49 25.70 23.41
N GLY A 686 -4.42 26.50 23.92
CA GLY A 686 -4.57 27.91 23.55
C GLY A 686 -5.27 28.14 22.21
N ASP A 687 -5.87 27.11 21.60
CA ASP A 687 -6.56 27.20 20.30
C ASP A 687 -7.91 27.94 20.42
N ILE A 688 -8.54 27.87 21.60
CA ILE A 688 -9.85 28.47 21.86
C ILE A 688 -9.87 29.26 23.17
N ALA A 689 -10.67 30.32 23.19
CA ALA A 689 -10.98 31.11 24.37
C ALA A 689 -12.44 30.89 24.75
N ILE A 690 -12.67 30.63 26.04
CA ILE A 690 -14.01 30.50 26.59
C ILE A 690 -14.48 31.87 27.07
N ARG A 691 -15.63 32.30 26.53
CA ARG A 691 -16.29 33.54 26.97
C ARG A 691 -17.63 33.23 27.59
N THR A 692 -17.90 33.84 28.73
CA THR A 692 -19.17 33.65 29.45
C THR A 692 -19.93 34.97 29.44
N ALA A 693 -21.18 34.95 28.99
CA ALA A 693 -22.05 36.12 29.00
C ALA A 693 -23.30 35.83 29.85
N CYS A 694 -23.62 36.73 30.78
CA CYS A 694 -24.85 36.69 31.57
C CYS A 694 -25.87 37.63 30.94
N ALA A 695 -27.03 37.09 30.53
CA ALA A 695 -28.18 37.88 30.13
C ALA A 695 -29.44 37.30 30.80
N ARG A 696 -30.20 38.16 31.51
CA ARG A 696 -31.49 37.81 32.16
C ARG A 696 -31.43 36.55 33.04
N GLY A 697 -30.39 36.42 33.87
CA GLY A 697 -30.29 35.34 34.86
C GLY A 697 -29.85 33.98 34.31
N THR A 698 -29.52 33.87 33.02
CA THR A 698 -28.97 32.64 32.42
C THR A 698 -27.54 32.89 31.96
N THR A 699 -26.61 32.05 32.41
CA THR A 699 -25.20 32.06 32.03
C THR A 699 -25.02 31.31 30.72
N ALA A 700 -24.69 32.02 29.65
CA ALA A 700 -24.42 31.42 28.33
C ALA A 700 -22.91 31.36 28.08
N ARG A 701 -22.43 30.17 27.72
CA ARG A 701 -21.02 29.91 27.41
C ARG A 701 -20.80 29.95 25.89
N PHE A 702 -19.75 30.63 25.48
CA PHE A 702 -19.31 30.79 24.09
C PHE A 702 -17.87 30.34 23.95
N TYR A 703 -17.56 29.78 22.79
CA TYR A 703 -16.22 29.34 22.41
C TYR A 703 -15.80 30.17 21.22
N ARG A 704 -14.63 30.80 21.32
CA ARG A 704 -14.05 31.63 20.27
C ARG A 704 -12.71 31.07 19.87
N LEU A 705 -12.43 31.01 18.57
CA LEU A 705 -11.10 30.69 18.05
C LEU A 705 -10.11 31.79 18.49
N VAL A 706 -9.00 31.42 19.12
CA VAL A 706 -7.92 32.36 19.45
C VAL A 706 -7.06 32.49 18.19
N SER A 707 -6.91 33.71 17.68
CA SER A 707 -6.23 33.91 16.41
C SER A 707 -4.71 33.69 16.55
N ARG A 708 -4.22 32.54 16.11
CA ARG A 708 -2.94 32.45 15.41
C ARG A 708 -3.22 32.46 13.89
N SER A 709 -3.47 33.67 13.34
CA SER A 709 -3.65 34.04 11.90
C SER A 709 -4.58 33.18 10.99
N PRO A 710 -5.02 33.67 9.80
CA PRO A 710 -6.44 33.81 9.55
C PRO A 710 -7.04 32.68 8.70
N LEU A 711 -8.10 32.06 9.22
CA LEU A 711 -9.18 31.49 8.42
C LEU A 711 -10.04 32.63 7.88
N ARG A 712 -9.64 33.24 6.77
CA ARG A 712 -10.52 34.08 5.94
C ARG A 712 -10.25 33.89 4.45
#